data_AF-A0A5B8VI82-F1
#
_entry.id   AF-A0A5B8VI82-F1
#
_cell.length_a   1.000
_cell.length_b   1.000
_cell.length_c   1.000
_cell.angle_alpha   90.00
_cell.angle_beta   90.00
_cell.angle_gamma   90.00
#
_symmetry.space_group_name_H-M   'P 1'
#
loop_
_entity.id
_entity.type
_entity.pdbx_description
1 polymer ?
#
loop_
_entity_poly.entity_id
_entity_poly.type
_entity_poly.pdbx_seq_one_letter_code
_entity_poly.pdbx_strand_id
1 'polypeptide(L)'
;MTCGGLSSNVFSVNNTTFSSLTFTNTSTASFAQVGKTNIVDSLIFKGRGRIYDNNKINHVIFEQEGLVLGANNTIQYMKNNGNLSITKGPQIIDSLLLAPNKASSFAGVLTISKYLEASGMSCEAFTELTGDTTSFQLIFGPEATASINNVFLTGIRASGPITPLTVTGIDGEGNEGFSFNPPASSGAATYYWVGGAGDWNDKAHWSQTSGGTGDGCIPFINDEVVFDSNSGFTAGNNTVSTSGNVYCHNMSWMPGVGAAVFEESAQQKCLVYGSVILAPSVTMNATLELSGTEAVSATINGSTAGALQFYVKKTDAGQLKVMDDWTNSEGSIELVDGTVDLSERNISIAAINSTQTYPARHIDITNARIHVSNAWRFTGLYKYIESAGSVITSDYIFVTNGLNYPVVNLTYGGTYNAFNISSTSFGALTFTDPGTTSKASINGGNTIRRLEFKGAGSVAGGTNTIDSLILGASRNYTFNGTNAVNKYMRASSVSCTGLSELRGNPTGTLAFDPAAEVEISNVYLMNMAATGQTPSFTGADAGGNTGWTINSAAGSARYWVGGAGDWNNAAHWSITSGGVPGACIPTVYDDVIFDAASGFTSGNNTVTITNGNAYCHNMDWAAVTGAPTFTKDAAWNMEVWGENLKLSGDATFNVSPLILKGNSNTFISGFVKGNFDINIDKQGGSLTLDNDYSNTATDIYVINGIFNAMNKQITVGRIDNSALSNAMSLNISGSVINTNYWRYSGDSTSHTLDASNTKISTPVFIVNAMQYDTVNVSGTLSTHAQLSGAQINKLTFTDTDGASNIGINGAANQIGTLTFKGGGAIYGTANVIDTLIFFPGSSYTFKAATNTTINNAWYGSGTPCKLTEIKTDGGANAIITRSTGVTDFDYIRVKGITAVGIAPFKAEAHSIDLGGNNGWEIAPYDGVKPINGLGPDRAIPKADFPYTLHTDGFFGTPLAQYHWGDGSMLDSLVITDTGTYHVEVKFEDNCSALDDVHITYDLPLPVGLSNFDVKIINCTPILSWTTSQQLNYDAFEVQRNQDGLPFVTIAKVASSLQKNDYTYTDNSALGKSNYNYRLKLVTHKNSEPVFSKVKTAKMDCVVARIRLYPNPTSGIVYVTLPSDFNQVKINVYSASGHHVNAATKIKGKNSTVNLSHLAAGVYFIEVLNNGHGQKFKVIKN
;
A
#
# COMPACT_ATOMS: atom_id res chain seq x y z
N MET A 1 -11.15 14.61 -50.01
CA MET A 1 -10.65 15.35 -48.83
C MET A 1 -9.18 14.99 -48.69
N THR A 2 -8.25 15.93 -48.84
CA THR A 2 -6.81 15.69 -48.67
C THR A 2 -6.42 16.01 -47.23
N CYS A 3 -5.88 15.04 -46.51
CA CYS A 3 -5.15 15.26 -45.27
C CYS A 3 -3.79 14.58 -45.41
N GLY A 4 -2.75 15.41 -45.48
CA GLY A 4 -1.36 15.00 -45.31
C GLY A 4 -0.96 15.16 -43.86
N GLY A 5 -0.31 14.15 -43.29
CA GLY A 5 0.24 14.19 -41.93
C GLY A 5 0.69 12.80 -41.50
N LEU A 6 1.99 12.65 -41.25
CA LEU A 6 2.59 11.47 -40.64
C LEU A 6 2.13 11.40 -39.17
N SER A 7 1.74 10.19 -38.74
CA SER A 7 1.26 9.78 -37.39
C SER A 7 -0.26 9.88 -37.07
N SER A 8 -0.87 8.71 -36.89
CA SER A 8 -2.07 8.38 -36.07
C SER A 8 -3.48 8.90 -36.39
N ASN A 9 -3.73 9.75 -37.38
CA ASN A 9 -5.12 10.13 -37.71
C ASN A 9 -5.75 9.18 -38.76
N VAL A 10 -6.35 8.09 -38.29
CA VAL A 10 -7.21 7.21 -39.07
C VAL A 10 -8.44 8.01 -39.55
N PHE A 11 -8.55 8.26 -40.85
CA PHE A 11 -9.79 8.82 -41.38
C PHE A 11 -10.81 7.69 -41.45
N SER A 12 -11.76 7.69 -40.50
CA SER A 12 -12.78 6.65 -40.35
C SER A 12 -14.16 7.18 -40.69
N VAL A 13 -14.87 6.45 -41.55
CA VAL A 13 -16.26 6.74 -41.89
C VAL A 13 -17.14 5.62 -41.34
N ASN A 14 -18.08 5.94 -40.45
CA ASN A 14 -18.93 4.97 -39.78
C ASN A 14 -20.41 5.34 -39.80
N ASN A 15 -21.30 4.33 -39.84
CA ASN A 15 -22.76 4.45 -39.79
C ASN A 15 -23.36 5.48 -40.77
N THR A 16 -22.80 5.58 -41.97
CA THR A 16 -23.19 6.63 -42.94
C THR A 16 -23.52 6.06 -44.31
N THR A 17 -24.38 6.75 -45.07
CA THR A 17 -24.74 6.41 -46.45
C THR A 17 -24.09 7.38 -47.44
N PHE A 18 -23.41 6.87 -48.47
CA PHE A 18 -22.81 7.65 -49.56
C PHE A 18 -23.22 7.10 -50.93
N SER A 19 -23.51 7.99 -51.88
CA SER A 19 -23.56 7.62 -53.31
C SER A 19 -22.17 7.44 -53.90
N SER A 20 -21.18 8.21 -53.44
CA SER A 20 -19.77 8.00 -53.80
C SER A 20 -18.84 8.51 -52.70
N LEU A 21 -17.79 7.75 -52.40
CA LEU A 21 -16.75 8.09 -51.45
C LEU A 21 -15.38 7.76 -52.05
N THR A 22 -14.50 8.74 -52.17
CA THR A 22 -13.13 8.54 -52.69
C THR A 22 -12.10 9.08 -51.72
N PHE A 23 -11.18 8.21 -51.31
CA PHE A 23 -9.97 8.55 -50.58
C PHE A 23 -8.85 8.81 -51.57
N THR A 24 -8.43 10.07 -51.69
CA THR A 24 -7.52 10.53 -52.75
C THR A 24 -6.04 10.40 -52.38
N ASN A 25 -5.70 10.02 -51.15
CA ASN A 25 -4.30 9.80 -50.75
C ASN A 25 -3.78 8.54 -51.42
N THR A 26 -2.69 8.64 -52.18
CA THR A 26 -2.07 7.54 -52.95
C THR A 26 -1.00 6.77 -52.18
N SER A 27 -0.69 7.17 -50.95
CA SER A 27 0.36 6.56 -50.14
C SER A 27 0.02 5.10 -49.78
N THR A 28 1.02 4.22 -49.88
CA THR A 28 0.97 2.85 -49.36
C THR A 28 0.92 2.80 -47.84
N ALA A 29 1.26 3.91 -47.16
CA ALA A 29 1.11 4.08 -45.72
C ALA A 29 -0.22 4.76 -45.32
N SER A 30 -1.17 4.91 -46.24
CA SER A 30 -2.50 5.46 -45.95
C SER A 30 -3.28 4.59 -44.93
N PHE A 31 -3.99 5.24 -44.01
CA PHE A 31 -4.89 4.61 -43.02
C PHE A 31 -6.34 5.09 -43.18
N ALA A 32 -6.81 5.20 -44.43
CA ALA A 32 -8.21 5.51 -44.73
C ALA A 32 -9.09 4.26 -44.49
N GLN A 33 -10.20 4.41 -43.77
CA GLN A 33 -11.10 3.31 -43.49
C GLN A 33 -12.59 3.65 -43.57
N VAL A 34 -13.38 2.65 -43.97
CA VAL A 34 -14.84 2.61 -43.83
C VAL A 34 -15.16 1.53 -42.81
N GLY A 35 -15.68 1.93 -41.65
CA GLY A 35 -15.91 1.04 -40.50
C GLY A 35 -17.35 1.06 -40.02
N LYS A 36 -17.93 -0.06 -39.61
CA LYS A 36 -19.24 -0.17 -38.92
C LYS A 36 -20.43 0.41 -39.72
N THR A 37 -21.18 -0.47 -40.38
CA THR A 37 -22.56 -0.19 -40.84
C THR A 37 -22.71 0.95 -41.85
N ASN A 38 -21.79 1.07 -42.82
CA ASN A 38 -21.94 2.03 -43.92
C ASN A 38 -22.68 1.42 -45.11
N ILE A 39 -23.37 2.27 -45.87
CA ILE A 39 -23.96 1.93 -47.18
C ILE A 39 -23.29 2.82 -48.22
N VAL A 40 -22.46 2.25 -49.09
CA VAL A 40 -21.71 3.03 -50.09
C VAL A 40 -21.96 2.46 -51.48
N ASP A 41 -22.46 3.28 -52.41
CA ASP A 41 -22.64 2.84 -53.78
C ASP A 41 -21.29 2.70 -54.51
N SER A 42 -20.47 3.76 -54.54
CA SER A 42 -19.10 3.71 -55.10
C SER A 42 -18.01 4.11 -54.09
N LEU A 43 -17.06 3.23 -53.81
CA LEU A 43 -15.95 3.42 -52.87
C LEU A 43 -14.60 3.27 -53.56
N ILE A 44 -13.72 4.27 -53.49
CA ILE A 44 -12.39 4.20 -54.11
C ILE A 44 -11.31 4.58 -53.09
N PHE A 45 -10.32 3.70 -52.90
CA PHE A 45 -9.09 3.99 -52.18
C PHE A 45 -7.93 4.15 -53.16
N LYS A 46 -7.39 5.37 -53.30
CA LYS A 46 -6.23 5.63 -54.17
C LYS A 46 -4.89 5.15 -53.58
N GLY A 47 -4.84 4.95 -52.27
CA GLY A 47 -3.70 4.41 -51.52
C GLY A 47 -4.14 3.17 -50.73
N ARG A 48 -3.43 2.82 -49.65
CA ARG A 48 -3.88 1.74 -48.77
C ARG A 48 -5.25 2.05 -48.14
N GLY A 49 -6.15 1.07 -48.15
CA GLY A 49 -7.54 1.23 -47.73
C GLY A 49 -8.06 0.07 -46.87
N ARG A 50 -8.97 0.38 -45.95
CA ARG A 50 -9.57 -0.61 -45.03
C ARG A 50 -11.10 -0.56 -45.02
N ILE A 51 -11.72 -1.73 -45.05
CA ILE A 51 -13.15 -1.95 -44.78
C ILE A 51 -13.26 -2.77 -43.49
N TYR A 52 -14.13 -2.36 -42.57
CA TYR A 52 -14.25 -2.99 -41.25
C TYR A 52 -15.72 -3.12 -40.82
N ASP A 53 -16.20 -4.34 -40.55
CA ASP A 53 -17.52 -4.66 -39.97
C ASP A 53 -18.80 -4.08 -40.64
N ASN A 54 -19.73 -4.97 -41.02
CA ASN A 54 -21.14 -4.69 -41.34
C ASN A 54 -21.40 -3.68 -42.47
N ASN A 55 -20.50 -3.51 -43.44
CA ASN A 55 -20.70 -2.55 -44.54
C ASN A 55 -21.41 -3.18 -45.73
N LYS A 56 -22.31 -2.43 -46.38
CA LYS A 56 -22.93 -2.78 -47.66
C LYS A 56 -22.39 -1.87 -48.76
N ILE A 57 -21.60 -2.42 -49.68
CA ILE A 57 -20.92 -1.64 -50.71
C ILE A 57 -21.28 -2.20 -52.09
N ASN A 58 -21.73 -1.36 -53.03
CA ASN A 58 -22.01 -1.87 -54.38
C ASN A 58 -20.71 -2.02 -55.18
N HIS A 59 -19.86 -1.00 -55.21
CA HIS A 59 -18.62 -1.02 -55.98
C HIS A 59 -17.44 -0.51 -55.16
N VAL A 60 -16.37 -1.30 -55.03
CA VAL A 60 -15.12 -0.88 -54.41
C VAL A 60 -13.89 -1.15 -55.29
N ILE A 61 -13.02 -0.15 -55.37
CA ILE A 61 -11.69 -0.26 -55.99
C ILE A 61 -10.61 0.11 -54.95
N PHE A 62 -9.67 -0.80 -54.73
CA PHE A 62 -8.40 -0.51 -54.08
C PHE A 62 -7.32 -0.37 -55.15
N GLU A 63 -6.70 0.80 -55.27
CA GLU A 63 -5.58 1.02 -56.21
C GLU A 63 -4.24 0.48 -55.66
N GLN A 64 -4.15 0.25 -54.34
CA GLN A 64 -2.99 -0.29 -53.63
C GLN A 64 -3.44 -1.44 -52.72
N GLU A 65 -2.80 -1.64 -51.55
CA GLU A 65 -3.16 -2.68 -50.59
C GLU A 65 -4.58 -2.48 -50.02
N GLY A 66 -5.41 -3.52 -50.14
CA GLY A 66 -6.77 -3.58 -49.59
C GLY A 66 -6.83 -4.46 -48.33
N LEU A 67 -7.54 -3.98 -47.31
CA LEU A 67 -7.81 -4.72 -46.07
C LEU A 67 -9.31 -4.85 -45.86
N VAL A 68 -9.84 -6.08 -45.83
CA VAL A 68 -11.24 -6.36 -45.49
C VAL A 68 -11.26 -7.13 -44.18
N LEU A 69 -11.75 -6.50 -43.13
CA LEU A 69 -11.58 -6.97 -41.76
C LEU A 69 -12.94 -7.00 -41.05
N GLY A 70 -13.03 -7.79 -39.98
CA GLY A 70 -14.26 -7.87 -39.17
C GLY A 70 -15.28 -8.84 -39.76
N ALA A 71 -16.59 -8.64 -39.64
CA ALA A 71 -17.61 -9.57 -40.12
C ALA A 71 -18.74 -8.86 -40.89
N ASN A 72 -19.49 -9.64 -41.67
CA ASN A 72 -20.74 -9.25 -42.34
C ASN A 72 -20.60 -8.08 -43.33
N ASN A 73 -19.46 -7.90 -44.00
CA ASN A 73 -19.43 -6.99 -45.14
C ASN A 73 -20.07 -7.68 -46.37
N THR A 74 -20.94 -6.96 -47.07
CA THR A 74 -21.58 -7.40 -48.32
C THR A 74 -21.16 -6.47 -49.45
N ILE A 75 -20.44 -7.00 -50.44
CA ILE A 75 -19.82 -6.20 -51.49
C ILE A 75 -20.22 -6.75 -52.87
N GLN A 76 -20.89 -5.97 -53.72
CA GLN A 76 -21.32 -6.50 -55.04
C GLN A 76 -20.16 -6.60 -56.03
N TYR A 77 -19.25 -5.65 -56.04
CA TYR A 77 -18.08 -5.68 -56.91
C TYR A 77 -16.86 -5.15 -56.17
N MET A 78 -15.81 -5.95 -56.10
CA MET A 78 -14.52 -5.59 -55.56
C MET A 78 -13.43 -5.82 -56.59
N LYS A 79 -12.65 -4.77 -56.87
CA LYS A 79 -11.39 -4.87 -57.61
C LYS A 79 -10.24 -4.41 -56.73
N ASN A 80 -9.22 -5.25 -56.58
CA ASN A 80 -8.03 -4.94 -55.81
C ASN A 80 -6.79 -4.96 -56.73
N ASN A 81 -6.17 -3.80 -56.93
CA ASN A 81 -5.00 -3.64 -57.81
C ASN A 81 -3.65 -3.92 -57.09
N GLY A 82 -3.66 -4.09 -55.77
CA GLY A 82 -2.47 -4.40 -54.95
C GLY A 82 -2.56 -5.76 -54.25
N ASN A 83 -1.92 -5.87 -53.07
CA ASN A 83 -2.11 -7.02 -52.17
C ASN A 83 -3.48 -6.93 -51.47
N LEU A 84 -4.06 -8.08 -51.10
CA LEU A 84 -5.34 -8.13 -50.39
C LEU A 84 -5.19 -8.93 -49.09
N SER A 85 -5.81 -8.45 -48.02
CA SER A 85 -5.98 -9.25 -46.81
C SER A 85 -7.43 -9.25 -46.37
N ILE A 86 -8.04 -10.44 -46.31
CA ILE A 86 -9.39 -10.64 -45.77
C ILE A 86 -9.26 -11.44 -44.48
N THR A 87 -9.59 -10.83 -43.33
CA THR A 87 -9.43 -11.52 -42.04
C THR A 87 -10.67 -11.42 -41.15
N LYS A 88 -10.93 -12.53 -40.45
CA LYS A 88 -12.02 -12.72 -39.48
C LYS A 88 -13.42 -12.60 -40.11
N GLY A 89 -14.39 -13.27 -39.49
CA GLY A 89 -15.83 -13.17 -39.80
C GLY A 89 -16.27 -13.67 -41.19
N PRO A 90 -17.59 -13.90 -41.39
CA PRO A 90 -18.12 -14.19 -42.73
C PRO A 90 -18.15 -12.90 -43.59
N GLN A 91 -17.67 -12.99 -44.82
CA GLN A 91 -17.75 -11.95 -45.84
C GLN A 91 -18.54 -12.45 -47.04
N ILE A 92 -19.37 -11.60 -47.65
CA ILE A 92 -20.09 -11.93 -48.88
C ILE A 92 -19.64 -10.95 -49.96
N ILE A 93 -19.04 -11.46 -51.03
CA ILE A 93 -18.64 -10.67 -52.19
C ILE A 93 -19.29 -11.29 -53.43
N ASP A 94 -20.06 -10.54 -54.21
CA ASP A 94 -20.63 -11.10 -55.45
C ASP A 94 -19.51 -11.33 -56.47
N SER A 95 -18.76 -10.28 -56.83
CA SER A 95 -17.63 -10.35 -57.77
C SER A 95 -16.32 -9.84 -57.16
N LEU A 96 -15.28 -10.67 -57.10
CA LEU A 96 -13.94 -10.33 -56.60
C LEU A 96 -12.90 -10.49 -57.72
N LEU A 97 -12.22 -9.40 -58.07
CA LEU A 97 -11.15 -9.37 -59.05
C LEU A 97 -9.83 -9.01 -58.36
N LEU A 98 -8.89 -9.95 -58.36
CA LEU A 98 -7.55 -9.80 -57.80
C LEU A 98 -6.56 -9.41 -58.89
N ALA A 99 -5.57 -8.60 -58.52
CA ALA A 99 -4.49 -8.24 -59.43
C ALA A 99 -3.58 -9.44 -59.74
N PRO A 100 -3.06 -9.53 -60.98
CA PRO A 100 -2.00 -10.47 -61.31
C PRO A 100 -0.75 -10.21 -60.47
N ASN A 101 -0.05 -11.27 -60.09
CA ASN A 101 1.27 -11.25 -59.45
C ASN A 101 1.28 -10.49 -58.11
N LYS A 102 0.16 -10.54 -57.37
CA LYS A 102 0.02 -9.99 -56.02
C LYS A 102 -0.37 -11.07 -55.03
N ALA A 103 0.00 -10.86 -53.77
CA ALA A 103 -0.32 -11.79 -52.69
C ALA A 103 -1.64 -11.41 -52.02
N SER A 104 -2.50 -12.41 -51.83
CA SER A 104 -3.77 -12.29 -51.10
C SER A 104 -3.84 -13.29 -49.96
N SER A 105 -4.13 -12.81 -48.76
CA SER A 105 -4.28 -13.63 -47.54
C SER A 105 -5.73 -13.66 -47.07
N PHE A 106 -6.20 -14.83 -46.66
CA PHE A 106 -7.60 -15.07 -46.30
C PHE A 106 -7.73 -15.85 -44.99
N ALA A 107 -8.65 -15.44 -44.13
CA ALA A 107 -9.04 -16.14 -42.91
C ALA A 107 -10.54 -15.98 -42.63
N GLY A 108 -11.17 -16.97 -41.97
CA GLY A 108 -12.61 -16.98 -41.71
C GLY A 108 -13.42 -17.58 -42.86
N VAL A 109 -14.57 -16.98 -43.20
CA VAL A 109 -15.44 -17.49 -44.27
C VAL A 109 -15.62 -16.42 -45.34
N LEU A 110 -15.28 -16.73 -46.59
CA LEU A 110 -15.52 -15.86 -47.74
C LEU A 110 -16.51 -16.54 -48.69
N THR A 111 -17.67 -15.92 -48.90
CA THR A 111 -18.66 -16.36 -49.88
C THR A 111 -18.54 -15.54 -51.16
N ILE A 112 -18.31 -16.21 -52.29
CA ILE A 112 -18.36 -15.63 -53.64
C ILE A 112 -19.68 -15.99 -54.31
N SER A 113 -20.55 -14.99 -54.55
CA SER A 113 -21.89 -15.25 -55.09
C SER A 113 -21.96 -15.29 -56.62
N LYS A 114 -21.05 -14.63 -57.34
CA LYS A 114 -21.10 -14.49 -58.82
C LYS A 114 -19.79 -14.76 -59.54
N TYR A 115 -18.68 -14.11 -59.18
CA TYR A 115 -17.43 -14.24 -59.94
C TYR A 115 -16.16 -14.06 -59.10
N LEU A 116 -15.19 -14.98 -59.24
CA LEU A 116 -13.83 -14.80 -58.71
C LEU A 116 -12.82 -14.81 -59.87
N GLU A 117 -12.01 -13.76 -59.97
CA GLU A 117 -10.88 -13.70 -60.89
C GLU A 117 -9.57 -13.58 -60.11
N ALA A 118 -8.72 -14.57 -60.29
CA ALA A 118 -7.35 -14.58 -59.80
C ALA A 118 -6.48 -15.15 -60.94
N SER A 119 -6.09 -14.29 -61.88
CA SER A 119 -5.30 -14.72 -63.05
C SER A 119 -3.98 -13.95 -63.11
N GLY A 120 -2.86 -14.66 -63.02
CA GLY A 120 -1.52 -14.15 -63.30
C GLY A 120 -1.19 -14.20 -64.80
N MET A 121 -0.17 -13.46 -65.22
CA MET A 121 0.32 -13.50 -66.61
C MET A 121 1.29 -14.67 -66.81
N SER A 122 1.30 -15.28 -68.00
CA SER A 122 2.25 -16.33 -68.33
C SER A 122 3.70 -15.82 -68.27
N CYS A 123 4.64 -16.61 -67.75
CA CYS A 123 6.06 -16.26 -67.69
C CYS A 123 6.38 -15.10 -66.72
N GLU A 124 5.47 -14.81 -65.78
CA GLU A 124 5.64 -13.86 -64.69
C GLU A 124 5.41 -14.54 -63.32
N ALA A 125 5.68 -13.82 -62.23
CA ALA A 125 5.47 -14.32 -60.88
C ALA A 125 4.00 -14.71 -60.65
N PHE A 126 3.76 -15.77 -59.88
CA PHE A 126 2.41 -16.25 -59.62
C PHE A 126 1.60 -15.24 -58.81
N THR A 127 0.29 -15.18 -59.06
CA THR A 127 -0.65 -14.60 -58.09
C THR A 127 -0.72 -15.56 -56.90
N GLU A 128 -0.57 -15.06 -55.67
CA GLU A 128 -0.53 -15.95 -54.49
C GLU A 128 -1.80 -15.83 -53.67
N LEU A 129 -2.43 -16.95 -53.35
CA LEU A 129 -3.62 -17.02 -52.51
C LEU A 129 -3.32 -17.92 -51.31
N THR A 130 -3.24 -17.33 -50.12
CA THR A 130 -2.96 -18.06 -48.88
C THR A 130 -4.17 -18.02 -47.95
N GLY A 131 -4.71 -19.18 -47.62
CA GLY A 131 -5.72 -19.35 -46.58
C GLY A 131 -5.10 -19.75 -45.23
N ASP A 132 -5.76 -19.39 -44.13
CA ASP A 132 -5.52 -20.02 -42.83
C ASP A 132 -5.91 -21.51 -42.89
N THR A 133 -4.89 -22.37 -42.96
CA THR A 133 -4.98 -23.84 -43.06
C THR A 133 -5.92 -24.52 -42.05
N THR A 134 -6.20 -23.87 -40.91
CA THR A 134 -7.04 -24.40 -39.85
C THR A 134 -8.50 -23.94 -39.90
N SER A 135 -8.79 -22.81 -40.56
CA SER A 135 -10.08 -22.12 -40.37
C SER A 135 -10.68 -21.49 -41.62
N PHE A 136 -9.93 -21.29 -42.71
CA PHE A 136 -10.43 -20.58 -43.88
C PHE A 136 -11.34 -21.45 -44.76
N GLN A 137 -12.53 -20.95 -45.06
CA GLN A 137 -13.47 -21.54 -46.02
C GLN A 137 -13.82 -20.56 -47.13
N LEU A 138 -13.68 -21.00 -48.37
CA LEU A 138 -14.11 -20.30 -49.57
C LEU A 138 -15.40 -20.95 -50.11
N ILE A 139 -16.52 -20.26 -50.05
CA ILE A 139 -17.83 -20.81 -50.41
C ILE A 139 -18.30 -20.17 -51.72
N PHE A 140 -18.66 -20.99 -52.71
CA PHE A 140 -19.23 -20.50 -53.97
C PHE A 140 -20.75 -20.67 -54.01
N GLY A 141 -21.45 -19.61 -54.41
CA GLY A 141 -22.90 -19.63 -54.64
C GLY A 141 -23.33 -20.40 -55.90
N PRO A 142 -24.62 -20.70 -56.08
CA PRO A 142 -25.13 -21.49 -57.21
C PRO A 142 -24.89 -20.88 -58.60
N GLU A 143 -24.80 -19.56 -58.69
CA GLU A 143 -24.58 -18.81 -59.93
C GLU A 143 -23.10 -18.38 -60.10
N ALA A 144 -22.23 -18.78 -59.16
CA ALA A 144 -20.85 -18.34 -59.16
C ALA A 144 -20.03 -19.02 -60.26
N THR A 145 -19.09 -18.29 -60.83
CA THR A 145 -18.04 -18.81 -61.73
C THR A 145 -16.67 -18.33 -61.23
N ALA A 146 -15.59 -19.01 -61.59
CA ALA A 146 -14.24 -18.59 -61.21
C ALA A 146 -13.23 -18.81 -62.35
N SER A 147 -12.26 -17.91 -62.43
CA SER A 147 -11.11 -17.98 -63.32
C SER A 147 -9.83 -17.85 -62.49
N ILE A 148 -9.15 -18.97 -62.27
CA ILE A 148 -7.97 -19.06 -61.41
C ILE A 148 -6.81 -19.65 -62.24
N ASN A 149 -5.93 -18.78 -62.75
CA ASN A 149 -4.86 -19.14 -63.68
C ASN A 149 -3.51 -18.52 -63.28
N ASN A 150 -2.42 -19.27 -63.45
CA ASN A 150 -1.08 -18.91 -63.00
C ASN A 150 -1.06 -18.45 -61.52
N VAL A 151 -1.62 -19.29 -60.63
CA VAL A 151 -1.74 -19.00 -59.18
C VAL A 151 -1.01 -20.03 -58.31
N PHE A 152 -0.39 -19.58 -57.22
CA PHE A 152 0.10 -20.43 -56.13
C PHE A 152 -0.92 -20.41 -54.99
N LEU A 153 -1.53 -21.55 -54.67
CA LEU A 153 -2.56 -21.66 -53.65
C LEU A 153 -2.03 -22.43 -52.44
N THR A 154 -2.27 -21.95 -51.23
CA THR A 154 -1.96 -22.67 -49.99
C THR A 154 -3.11 -22.55 -49.00
N GLY A 155 -3.51 -23.65 -48.35
CA GLY A 155 -4.37 -23.62 -47.18
C GLY A 155 -5.83 -23.17 -47.40
N ILE A 156 -6.37 -23.29 -48.62
CA ILE A 156 -7.75 -22.87 -48.93
C ILE A 156 -8.68 -24.07 -49.04
N ARG A 157 -9.81 -24.03 -48.31
CA ARG A 157 -10.87 -25.06 -48.39
C ARG A 157 -12.08 -24.52 -49.15
N ALA A 158 -12.17 -24.84 -50.44
CA ALA A 158 -13.28 -24.45 -51.29
C ALA A 158 -14.48 -25.42 -51.16
N SER A 159 -15.69 -24.88 -51.12
CA SER A 159 -16.93 -25.66 -51.15
C SER A 159 -18.04 -24.96 -51.96
N GLY A 160 -19.05 -25.70 -52.39
CA GLY A 160 -20.19 -25.19 -53.16
C GLY A 160 -20.40 -25.89 -54.50
N PRO A 161 -21.42 -25.50 -55.29
CA PRO A 161 -21.88 -26.25 -56.47
C PRO A 161 -20.86 -26.35 -57.62
N ILE A 162 -19.83 -25.50 -57.65
CA ILE A 162 -18.79 -25.49 -58.69
C ILE A 162 -17.47 -26.16 -58.25
N THR A 163 -17.44 -26.79 -57.06
CA THR A 163 -16.26 -27.52 -56.58
C THR A 163 -16.28 -28.98 -57.05
N PRO A 164 -15.12 -29.60 -57.37
CA PRO A 164 -13.78 -29.01 -57.32
C PRO A 164 -13.54 -27.99 -58.44
N LEU A 165 -12.90 -26.86 -58.12
CA LEU A 165 -12.54 -25.86 -59.12
C LEU A 165 -11.27 -26.27 -59.86
N THR A 166 -11.29 -26.20 -61.19
CA THR A 166 -10.06 -26.33 -61.98
C THR A 166 -9.21 -25.08 -61.82
N VAL A 167 -7.98 -25.26 -61.34
CA VAL A 167 -6.98 -24.20 -61.20
C VAL A 167 -5.82 -24.50 -62.13
N THR A 168 -5.45 -23.55 -62.98
CA THR A 168 -4.17 -23.62 -63.69
C THR A 168 -3.12 -22.99 -62.79
N GLY A 169 -2.31 -23.77 -62.08
CA GLY A 169 -1.50 -23.25 -60.98
C GLY A 169 -0.80 -24.35 -60.20
N ILE A 170 -0.24 -23.99 -59.05
CA ILE A 170 0.54 -24.90 -58.20
C ILE A 170 -0.08 -24.99 -56.82
N ASP A 171 -0.13 -26.23 -56.32
CA ASP A 171 -0.62 -26.58 -55.00
C ASP A 171 0.51 -26.41 -53.98
N GLY A 172 0.47 -25.33 -53.21
CA GLY A 172 1.35 -25.05 -52.08
C GLY A 172 0.89 -25.70 -50.77
N GLU A 173 0.21 -26.85 -50.86
CA GLU A 173 -0.30 -27.71 -49.78
C GLU A 173 -1.53 -27.16 -49.02
N GLY A 174 -2.28 -28.08 -48.39
CA GLY A 174 -3.39 -27.75 -47.49
C GLY A 174 -4.67 -27.25 -48.18
N ASN A 175 -4.79 -27.43 -49.50
CA ASN A 175 -5.97 -27.03 -50.28
C ASN A 175 -7.01 -28.16 -50.38
N GLU A 176 -8.30 -27.82 -50.25
CA GLU A 176 -9.43 -28.74 -50.42
C GLU A 176 -10.41 -28.15 -51.45
N GLY A 177 -11.06 -28.97 -52.27
CA GLY A 177 -12.07 -28.51 -53.24
C GLY A 177 -11.50 -27.89 -54.53
N PHE A 178 -10.25 -28.21 -54.88
CA PHE A 178 -9.59 -27.78 -56.11
C PHE A 178 -9.04 -28.98 -56.89
N SER A 179 -8.93 -28.83 -58.21
CA SER A 179 -8.20 -29.73 -59.12
C SER A 179 -7.13 -28.92 -59.83
N PHE A 180 -5.87 -29.27 -59.65
CA PHE A 180 -4.75 -28.50 -60.21
C PHE A 180 -4.31 -29.04 -61.56
N ASN A 181 -4.23 -28.13 -62.54
CA ASN A 181 -3.52 -28.32 -63.80
C ASN A 181 -2.23 -27.50 -63.73
N PRO A 182 -1.06 -28.08 -64.01
CA PRO A 182 0.18 -27.32 -64.09
C PRO A 182 0.08 -26.21 -65.16
N PRO A 183 0.67 -25.02 -64.94
CA PRO A 183 0.75 -23.97 -65.96
C PRO A 183 1.48 -24.45 -67.23
N ALA A 184 1.16 -23.89 -68.40
CA ALA A 184 1.77 -24.27 -69.67
C ALA A 184 3.31 -24.05 -69.74
N SER A 185 3.88 -23.27 -68.82
CA SER A 185 5.32 -23.03 -68.66
C SER A 185 6.03 -24.01 -67.70
N SER A 186 5.36 -25.06 -67.22
CA SER A 186 5.85 -25.97 -66.16
C SER A 186 6.78 -27.11 -66.60
N GLY A 187 7.34 -27.06 -67.81
CA GLY A 187 8.43 -27.96 -68.16
C GLY A 187 9.68 -27.54 -67.39
N ALA A 188 10.28 -28.44 -66.60
CA ALA A 188 11.52 -28.16 -65.88
C ALA A 188 12.55 -27.52 -66.82
N ALA A 189 12.90 -26.26 -66.54
CA ALA A 189 13.83 -25.48 -67.35
C ALA A 189 15.04 -25.05 -66.51
N THR A 190 16.14 -24.73 -67.17
CA THR A 190 17.31 -24.13 -66.54
C THR A 190 17.35 -22.65 -66.88
N TYR A 191 17.34 -21.82 -65.84
CA TYR A 191 17.46 -20.37 -65.94
C TYR A 191 18.79 -19.90 -65.36
N TYR A 192 19.50 -19.11 -66.14
CA TYR A 192 20.77 -18.48 -65.80
C TYR A 192 20.50 -17.03 -65.44
N TRP A 193 21.07 -16.59 -64.32
CA TRP A 193 21.11 -15.18 -63.99
C TRP A 193 22.02 -14.42 -64.96
N VAL A 194 21.59 -13.26 -65.45
CA VAL A 194 22.36 -12.39 -66.36
C VAL A 194 22.24 -10.91 -65.97
N GLY A 195 23.21 -10.08 -66.41
CA GLY A 195 23.12 -8.62 -66.30
C GLY A 195 23.69 -7.98 -65.02
N GLY A 196 24.25 -8.75 -64.09
CA GLY A 196 24.85 -8.23 -62.85
C GLY A 196 23.84 -8.03 -61.72
N ALA A 197 23.88 -6.92 -60.97
CA ALA A 197 22.92 -6.70 -59.89
C ALA A 197 21.50 -6.53 -60.44
N GLY A 198 20.51 -7.00 -59.68
CA GLY A 198 19.12 -6.99 -60.11
C GLY A 198 18.16 -7.59 -59.09
N ASP A 199 16.89 -7.63 -59.46
CA ASP A 199 15.81 -8.23 -58.67
C ASP A 199 15.45 -9.61 -59.22
N TRP A 200 15.41 -10.63 -58.37
CA TRP A 200 14.99 -12.00 -58.74
C TRP A 200 13.66 -11.99 -59.47
N ASN A 201 12.75 -11.13 -59.05
CA ASN A 201 11.40 -11.05 -59.61
C ASN A 201 11.35 -10.19 -60.88
N ASP A 202 12.48 -9.77 -61.44
CA ASP A 202 12.58 -9.12 -62.76
C ASP A 202 13.07 -10.11 -63.83
N LYS A 203 12.20 -10.38 -64.80
CA LYS A 203 12.48 -11.26 -65.94
C LYS A 203 13.66 -10.81 -66.81
N ALA A 204 14.02 -9.52 -66.77
CA ALA A 204 15.18 -9.00 -67.50
C ALA A 204 16.51 -9.62 -67.05
N HIS A 205 16.54 -10.26 -65.88
CA HIS A 205 17.73 -10.92 -65.33
C HIS A 205 17.77 -12.44 -65.52
N TRP A 206 16.76 -13.03 -66.16
CA TRP A 206 16.71 -14.47 -66.42
C TRP A 206 16.90 -14.79 -67.89
N SER A 207 17.69 -15.83 -68.18
CA SER A 207 17.91 -16.35 -69.53
C SER A 207 17.93 -17.88 -69.54
N GLN A 208 17.49 -18.52 -70.63
CA GLN A 208 17.62 -19.98 -70.77
C GLN A 208 19.02 -20.41 -71.24
N THR A 209 19.95 -19.47 -71.42
CA THR A 209 21.33 -19.73 -71.83
C THR A 209 22.28 -18.88 -70.99
N SER A 210 23.37 -19.49 -70.49
CA SER A 210 24.42 -18.78 -69.74
C SER A 210 24.99 -17.60 -70.55
N GLY A 211 24.96 -16.40 -69.96
CA GLY A 211 25.38 -15.15 -70.63
C GLY A 211 24.48 -14.68 -71.78
N GLY A 212 23.29 -15.27 -71.94
CA GLY A 212 22.32 -14.92 -72.98
C GLY A 212 21.66 -13.56 -72.76
N THR A 213 20.70 -13.23 -73.64
CA THR A 213 19.84 -12.06 -73.44
C THR A 213 18.86 -12.32 -72.29
N GLY A 214 18.56 -11.28 -71.50
CA GLY A 214 17.47 -11.30 -70.52
C GLY A 214 16.08 -11.46 -71.18
N ASP A 215 15.02 -11.37 -70.38
CA ASP A 215 13.60 -11.60 -70.73
C ASP A 215 13.15 -13.08 -70.75
N GLY A 216 13.86 -13.97 -70.05
CA GLY A 216 13.39 -15.32 -69.71
C GLY A 216 12.30 -15.32 -68.64
N CYS A 217 11.62 -16.45 -68.41
CA CYS A 217 10.63 -16.52 -67.33
C CYS A 217 11.27 -16.42 -65.96
N ILE A 218 10.54 -15.85 -64.99
CA ILE A 218 10.92 -15.89 -63.58
C ILE A 218 10.86 -17.36 -63.12
N PRO A 219 11.95 -17.90 -62.53
CA PRO A 219 12.02 -19.30 -62.11
C PRO A 219 10.96 -19.68 -61.06
N PHE A 220 10.57 -20.97 -61.07
CA PHE A 220 9.61 -21.53 -60.14
C PHE A 220 10.02 -22.90 -59.55
N ILE A 221 9.14 -23.58 -58.82
CA ILE A 221 9.46 -24.75 -57.98
C ILE A 221 10.04 -25.98 -58.70
N ASN A 222 9.92 -26.05 -60.04
CA ASN A 222 10.44 -27.13 -60.86
C ASN A 222 11.67 -26.70 -61.70
N ASP A 223 12.10 -25.44 -61.57
CA ASP A 223 13.15 -24.87 -62.41
C ASP A 223 14.50 -24.85 -61.70
N GLU A 224 15.54 -25.11 -62.49
CA GLU A 224 16.92 -25.03 -62.07
C GLU A 224 17.41 -23.59 -62.23
N VAL A 225 17.99 -23.00 -61.18
CA VAL A 225 18.59 -21.65 -61.26
C VAL A 225 20.09 -21.71 -61.08
N VAL A 226 20.80 -21.08 -62.02
CA VAL A 226 22.26 -21.12 -62.10
C VAL A 226 22.83 -19.71 -62.11
N PHE A 227 23.76 -19.47 -61.19
CA PHE A 227 24.60 -18.28 -61.15
C PHE A 227 26.03 -18.70 -61.47
N ASP A 228 26.61 -18.19 -62.54
CA ASP A 228 27.93 -18.60 -63.02
C ASP A 228 28.80 -17.39 -63.42
N SER A 229 29.97 -17.65 -64.00
CA SER A 229 30.89 -16.58 -64.41
C SER A 229 30.32 -15.62 -65.45
N ASN A 230 29.24 -15.98 -66.14
CA ASN A 230 28.56 -15.16 -67.14
C ASN A 230 27.35 -14.41 -66.58
N SER A 231 27.12 -14.48 -65.26
CA SER A 231 26.04 -13.75 -64.59
C SER A 231 26.23 -12.23 -64.55
N GLY A 232 27.41 -11.73 -64.97
CA GLY A 232 27.65 -10.30 -65.17
C GLY A 232 27.98 -9.51 -63.89
N PHE A 233 28.24 -10.19 -62.78
CA PHE A 233 28.55 -9.55 -61.51
C PHE A 233 29.90 -8.84 -61.54
N THR A 234 29.91 -7.56 -61.13
CA THR A 234 31.11 -6.73 -61.01
C THR A 234 31.07 -5.93 -59.72
N ALA A 235 32.19 -5.34 -59.29
CA ALA A 235 32.21 -4.56 -58.05
C ALA A 235 31.20 -3.39 -58.10
N GLY A 236 30.26 -3.36 -57.16
CA GLY A 236 29.17 -2.37 -57.11
C GLY A 236 27.96 -2.72 -57.98
N ASN A 237 28.02 -3.82 -58.73
CA ASN A 237 26.93 -4.37 -59.53
C ASN A 237 26.86 -5.90 -59.33
N ASN A 238 26.72 -6.32 -58.07
CA ASN A 238 26.86 -7.70 -57.61
C ASN A 238 25.74 -8.18 -56.67
N THR A 239 24.70 -7.40 -56.43
CA THR A 239 23.61 -7.75 -55.50
C THR A 239 22.38 -8.29 -56.23
N VAL A 240 21.94 -9.49 -55.86
CA VAL A 240 20.65 -10.06 -56.23
C VAL A 240 19.70 -9.82 -55.06
N SER A 241 18.69 -8.98 -55.26
CA SER A 241 17.63 -8.72 -54.29
C SER A 241 16.35 -9.46 -54.66
N THR A 242 15.42 -9.60 -53.71
CA THR A 242 14.09 -10.18 -53.99
C THR A 242 12.99 -9.17 -53.65
N SER A 243 12.10 -8.81 -54.58
CA SER A 243 10.93 -7.95 -54.27
C SER A 243 9.62 -8.70 -54.02
N GLY A 244 9.58 -9.99 -54.34
CA GLY A 244 8.49 -10.92 -54.08
C GLY A 244 9.02 -12.26 -53.56
N ASN A 245 8.13 -13.22 -53.31
CA ASN A 245 8.55 -14.58 -53.01
C ASN A 245 9.36 -15.16 -54.17
N VAL A 246 10.34 -15.97 -53.81
CA VAL A 246 11.28 -16.61 -54.72
C VAL A 246 11.10 -18.11 -54.66
N TYR A 247 11.13 -18.72 -55.83
CA TYR A 247 10.90 -20.15 -56.00
C TYR A 247 11.97 -20.70 -56.95
N CYS A 248 12.52 -21.84 -56.59
CA CYS A 248 13.31 -22.66 -57.50
C CYS A 248 13.23 -24.13 -57.07
N HIS A 249 13.58 -25.01 -57.99
CA HIS A 249 13.91 -26.39 -57.65
C HIS A 249 15.31 -26.44 -57.04
N ASN A 250 16.37 -26.52 -57.86
CA ASN A 250 17.75 -26.43 -57.36
C ASN A 250 18.31 -25.01 -57.53
N MET A 251 19.10 -24.56 -56.56
CA MET A 251 19.84 -23.30 -56.61
C MET A 251 21.35 -23.56 -56.68
N SER A 252 21.99 -23.19 -57.79
CA SER A 252 23.41 -23.46 -58.02
C SER A 252 24.23 -22.19 -58.22
N TRP A 253 25.11 -21.90 -57.27
CA TRP A 253 26.15 -20.89 -57.37
C TRP A 253 27.46 -21.56 -57.79
N MET A 254 27.81 -21.39 -59.05
CA MET A 254 28.92 -22.09 -59.68
C MET A 254 30.27 -21.42 -59.36
N PRO A 255 31.38 -22.18 -59.35
CA PRO A 255 32.72 -21.61 -59.23
C PRO A 255 32.97 -20.53 -60.28
N GLY A 256 33.53 -19.39 -59.86
CA GLY A 256 33.83 -18.27 -60.75
C GLY A 256 32.69 -17.24 -60.92
N VAL A 257 31.57 -17.39 -60.22
CA VAL A 257 30.45 -16.42 -60.20
C VAL A 257 30.83 -15.01 -59.71
N GLY A 258 31.97 -14.87 -59.01
CA GLY A 258 32.44 -13.61 -58.47
C GLY A 258 31.88 -13.32 -57.07
N ALA A 259 32.15 -12.12 -56.55
CA ALA A 259 31.77 -11.71 -55.20
C ALA A 259 30.29 -11.28 -55.13
N ALA A 260 29.37 -12.18 -55.47
CA ALA A 260 27.94 -11.89 -55.48
C ALA A 260 27.38 -11.77 -54.05
N VAL A 261 26.35 -10.94 -53.88
CA VAL A 261 25.57 -10.81 -52.65
C VAL A 261 24.13 -11.21 -52.98
N PHE A 262 23.58 -12.19 -52.27
CA PHE A 262 22.16 -12.51 -52.34
C PHE A 262 21.47 -11.98 -51.09
N GLU A 263 20.49 -11.10 -51.29
CA GLU A 263 19.79 -10.38 -50.23
C GLU A 263 18.29 -10.67 -50.29
N GLU A 264 17.81 -11.53 -49.40
CA GLU A 264 16.39 -11.83 -49.27
C GLU A 264 15.63 -10.65 -48.64
N SER A 265 14.42 -10.40 -49.13
CA SER A 265 13.50 -9.43 -48.53
C SER A 265 12.96 -9.93 -47.20
N ALA A 266 12.95 -9.06 -46.20
CA ALA A 266 12.40 -9.34 -44.88
C ALA A 266 10.87 -9.62 -44.87
N GLN A 267 10.16 -9.36 -45.96
CA GLN A 267 8.71 -9.57 -46.07
C GLN A 267 8.33 -10.76 -46.97
N GLN A 268 9.29 -11.33 -47.68
CA GLN A 268 9.07 -12.39 -48.67
C GLN A 268 9.88 -13.62 -48.26
N LYS A 269 9.65 -14.74 -48.93
CA LYS A 269 10.28 -16.02 -48.67
C LYS A 269 11.08 -16.48 -49.87
N CYS A 270 12.23 -17.10 -49.63
CA CYS A 270 12.99 -17.87 -50.60
C CYS A 270 12.73 -19.37 -50.42
N LEU A 271 11.88 -19.95 -51.27
CA LEU A 271 11.52 -21.36 -51.24
C LEU A 271 12.34 -22.16 -52.24
N VAL A 272 13.07 -23.15 -51.75
CA VAL A 272 13.88 -24.05 -52.56
C VAL A 272 13.37 -25.47 -52.37
N TYR A 273 12.91 -26.11 -53.44
CA TYR A 273 12.30 -27.45 -53.35
C TYR A 273 13.33 -28.58 -53.52
N GLY A 274 14.42 -28.29 -54.21
CA GLY A 274 15.56 -29.16 -54.49
C GLY A 274 16.81 -28.80 -53.69
N SER A 275 17.98 -29.16 -54.25
CA SER A 275 19.30 -29.01 -53.66
C SER A 275 19.92 -27.62 -53.87
N VAL A 276 20.81 -27.24 -52.96
CA VAL A 276 21.56 -25.97 -53.00
C VAL A 276 23.05 -26.25 -53.16
N ILE A 277 23.70 -25.59 -54.11
CA ILE A 277 25.15 -25.55 -54.26
C ILE A 277 25.60 -24.10 -54.08
N LEU A 278 26.48 -23.86 -53.12
CA LEU A 278 27.04 -22.54 -52.83
C LEU A 278 28.45 -22.40 -53.40
N ALA A 279 28.91 -21.15 -53.51
CA ALA A 279 30.30 -20.82 -53.81
C ALA A 279 30.90 -19.95 -52.69
N PRO A 280 32.20 -20.12 -52.38
CA PRO A 280 32.84 -19.41 -51.26
C PRO A 280 32.94 -17.89 -51.46
N SER A 281 32.81 -17.40 -52.69
CA SER A 281 32.80 -15.97 -53.00
C SER A 281 31.45 -15.29 -52.76
N VAL A 282 30.38 -16.05 -52.49
CA VAL A 282 29.02 -15.52 -52.34
C VAL A 282 28.76 -15.14 -50.88
N THR A 283 28.23 -13.94 -50.67
CA THR A 283 27.61 -13.53 -49.40
C THR A 283 26.12 -13.84 -49.47
N MET A 284 25.64 -14.73 -48.60
CA MET A 284 24.26 -15.23 -48.62
C MET A 284 23.50 -14.71 -47.39
N ASN A 285 22.71 -13.66 -47.57
CA ASN A 285 21.85 -13.07 -46.55
C ASN A 285 20.40 -13.50 -46.81
N ALA A 286 20.11 -14.77 -46.52
CA ALA A 286 18.81 -15.35 -46.80
C ALA A 286 18.45 -16.52 -45.88
N THR A 287 17.15 -16.67 -45.68
CA THR A 287 16.48 -17.86 -45.16
C THR A 287 16.04 -18.72 -46.34
N LEU A 288 16.79 -19.77 -46.61
CA LEU A 288 16.41 -20.74 -47.63
C LEU A 288 15.41 -21.73 -47.02
N GLU A 289 14.13 -21.55 -47.30
CA GLU A 289 13.05 -22.45 -46.89
C GLU A 289 13.04 -23.69 -47.80
N LEU A 290 13.61 -24.78 -47.28
CA LEU A 290 13.66 -26.05 -47.98
C LEU A 290 12.33 -26.79 -47.82
N SER A 291 11.53 -26.79 -48.88
CA SER A 291 10.13 -27.26 -48.87
C SER A 291 9.91 -28.55 -49.66
N GLY A 292 8.78 -29.21 -49.43
CA GLY A 292 8.34 -30.41 -50.14
C GLY A 292 8.93 -31.72 -49.61
N THR A 293 8.52 -32.84 -50.21
CA THR A 293 8.78 -34.19 -49.71
C THR A 293 10.09 -34.82 -50.20
N GLU A 294 10.75 -34.23 -51.20
CA GLU A 294 11.97 -34.76 -51.81
C GLU A 294 13.17 -34.71 -50.86
N ALA A 295 14.07 -35.70 -50.89
CA ALA A 295 15.35 -35.60 -50.19
C ALA A 295 16.33 -34.71 -50.98
N VAL A 296 16.89 -33.70 -50.32
CA VAL A 296 17.73 -32.67 -50.93
C VAL A 296 19.09 -32.58 -50.27
N SER A 297 20.04 -31.97 -50.96
CA SER A 297 21.39 -31.75 -50.46
C SER A 297 21.76 -30.27 -50.43
N ALA A 298 22.62 -29.88 -49.49
CA ALA A 298 23.30 -28.60 -49.49
C ALA A 298 24.82 -28.83 -49.58
N THR A 299 25.45 -28.33 -50.64
CA THR A 299 26.90 -28.32 -50.82
C THR A 299 27.41 -26.91 -50.57
N ILE A 300 28.12 -26.70 -49.47
CA ILE A 300 28.51 -25.38 -48.98
C ILE A 300 29.76 -24.83 -49.71
N ASN A 301 30.68 -25.71 -50.12
CA ASN A 301 31.93 -25.38 -50.82
C ASN A 301 32.75 -24.26 -50.14
N GLY A 302 32.75 -24.21 -48.80
CA GLY A 302 33.48 -23.19 -48.05
C GLY A 302 32.83 -21.79 -48.03
N SER A 303 31.55 -21.66 -48.37
CA SER A 303 30.80 -20.43 -48.13
C SER A 303 30.64 -20.13 -46.64
N THR A 304 31.12 -18.95 -46.22
CA THR A 304 31.15 -18.53 -44.81
C THR A 304 30.52 -17.17 -44.54
N ALA A 305 30.13 -16.42 -45.59
CA ALA A 305 29.72 -15.03 -45.48
C ALA A 305 28.20 -14.86 -45.55
N GLY A 306 27.68 -13.97 -44.72
CA GLY A 306 26.25 -13.62 -44.67
C GLY A 306 25.45 -14.48 -43.70
N ALA A 307 24.25 -14.00 -43.39
CA ALA A 307 23.33 -14.62 -42.43
C ALA A 307 22.49 -15.74 -43.08
N LEU A 308 23.15 -16.78 -43.58
CA LEU A 308 22.48 -17.93 -44.22
C LEU A 308 21.75 -18.79 -43.17
N GLN A 309 20.43 -18.85 -43.27
CA GLN A 309 19.61 -19.82 -42.55
C GLN A 309 19.09 -20.90 -43.49
N PHE A 310 19.26 -22.17 -43.13
CA PHE A 310 18.46 -23.26 -43.70
C PHE A 310 17.21 -23.46 -42.84
N TYR A 311 16.06 -23.11 -43.39
CA TYR A 311 14.76 -23.35 -42.75
C TYR A 311 14.16 -24.63 -43.35
N VAL A 312 14.27 -25.73 -42.63
CA VAL A 312 13.99 -27.07 -43.12
C VAL A 312 12.55 -27.46 -42.81
N LYS A 313 11.74 -27.55 -43.86
CA LYS A 313 10.34 -27.98 -43.81
C LYS A 313 10.12 -29.08 -44.86
N LYS A 314 10.83 -30.20 -44.67
CA LYS A 314 10.74 -31.35 -45.56
C LYS A 314 9.72 -32.32 -44.99
N THR A 315 8.49 -32.28 -45.49
CA THR A 315 7.38 -33.10 -45.00
C THR A 315 7.64 -34.60 -45.30
N ASP A 316 6.93 -35.47 -44.59
CA ASP A 316 7.07 -36.93 -44.68
C ASP A 316 8.50 -37.44 -44.37
N ALA A 317 9.08 -38.28 -45.24
CA ALA A 317 10.44 -38.82 -45.10
C ALA A 317 11.50 -37.90 -45.76
N GLY A 318 11.14 -36.67 -46.10
CA GLY A 318 12.03 -35.70 -46.72
C GLY A 318 13.21 -35.32 -45.82
N GLN A 319 14.33 -34.99 -46.44
CA GLN A 319 15.61 -34.77 -45.75
C GLN A 319 16.40 -33.62 -46.38
N LEU A 320 17.12 -32.84 -45.57
CA LEU A 320 18.29 -32.07 -45.97
C LEU A 320 19.55 -32.82 -45.56
N LYS A 321 20.44 -33.12 -46.50
CA LYS A 321 21.81 -33.60 -46.22
C LYS A 321 22.85 -32.52 -46.52
N VAL A 322 23.66 -32.17 -45.53
CA VAL A 322 24.79 -31.25 -45.72
C VAL A 322 26.02 -32.05 -46.17
N MET A 323 26.53 -31.73 -47.36
CA MET A 323 27.49 -32.59 -48.06
C MET A 323 28.94 -32.41 -47.62
N ASP A 324 29.29 -31.26 -47.05
CA ASP A 324 30.64 -30.86 -46.63
C ASP A 324 30.62 -30.04 -45.33
N ASP A 325 31.81 -29.72 -44.80
CA ASP A 325 31.94 -28.97 -43.55
C ASP A 325 31.40 -27.53 -43.72
N TRP A 326 30.75 -27.00 -42.68
CA TRP A 326 30.16 -25.66 -42.71
C TRP A 326 30.64 -24.81 -41.54
N THR A 327 31.29 -23.69 -41.84
CA THR A 327 31.68 -22.68 -40.86
C THR A 327 31.08 -21.34 -41.24
N ASN A 328 30.14 -20.83 -40.45
CA ASN A 328 29.56 -19.49 -40.65
C ASN A 328 29.06 -18.95 -39.30
N SER A 329 29.67 -17.88 -38.79
CA SER A 329 29.34 -17.33 -37.47
C SER A 329 27.92 -16.78 -37.34
N GLU A 330 27.26 -16.46 -38.46
CA GLU A 330 25.87 -16.00 -38.52
C GLU A 330 24.93 -17.07 -39.07
N GLY A 331 25.47 -18.18 -39.57
CA GLY A 331 24.71 -19.26 -40.18
C GLY A 331 23.83 -19.98 -39.17
N SER A 332 22.67 -20.48 -39.60
CA SER A 332 21.80 -21.25 -38.71
C SER A 332 20.98 -22.31 -39.44
N ILE A 333 20.49 -23.29 -38.68
CA ILE A 333 19.52 -24.28 -39.13
C ILE A 333 18.29 -24.17 -38.24
N GLU A 334 17.12 -24.04 -38.86
CA GLU A 334 15.83 -24.22 -38.20
C GLU A 334 15.16 -25.46 -38.77
N LEU A 335 14.97 -26.49 -37.94
CA LEU A 335 14.24 -27.70 -38.32
C LEU A 335 12.80 -27.61 -37.82
N VAL A 336 11.88 -27.52 -38.78
CA VAL A 336 10.44 -27.51 -38.55
C VAL A 336 9.87 -28.91 -38.71
N ASP A 337 10.15 -29.58 -39.83
CA ASP A 337 9.68 -30.93 -40.17
C ASP A 337 10.68 -31.62 -41.09
N GLY A 338 10.77 -32.95 -41.02
CA GLY A 338 11.69 -33.79 -41.78
C GLY A 338 13.00 -34.12 -41.06
N THR A 339 14.01 -34.47 -41.86
CA THR A 339 15.35 -34.85 -41.38
C THR A 339 16.41 -33.82 -41.76
N VAL A 340 17.34 -33.51 -40.84
CA VAL A 340 18.60 -32.83 -41.13
C VAL A 340 19.75 -33.81 -40.87
N ASP A 341 20.51 -34.14 -41.90
CA ASP A 341 21.69 -35.01 -41.84
C ASP A 341 22.98 -34.19 -41.97
N LEU A 342 23.73 -34.19 -40.86
CA LEU A 342 25.03 -33.57 -40.66
C LEU A 342 26.09 -34.63 -40.32
N SER A 343 25.81 -35.90 -40.61
CA SER A 343 26.69 -37.02 -40.27
C SER A 343 28.09 -36.84 -40.87
N GLU A 344 29.12 -37.18 -40.08
CA GLU A 344 30.53 -37.08 -40.44
C GLU A 344 31.02 -35.66 -40.81
N ARG A 345 30.31 -34.60 -40.38
CA ARG A 345 30.68 -33.21 -40.67
C ARG A 345 31.21 -32.45 -39.46
N ASN A 346 32.05 -31.45 -39.73
CA ASN A 346 32.37 -30.38 -38.80
C ASN A 346 31.48 -29.17 -39.13
N ILE A 347 30.56 -28.85 -38.21
CA ILE A 347 29.61 -27.74 -38.36
C ILE A 347 29.91 -26.73 -37.25
N SER A 348 30.24 -25.50 -37.63
CA SER A 348 30.47 -24.38 -36.70
C SER A 348 29.61 -23.18 -37.12
N ILE A 349 28.44 -23.06 -36.50
CA ILE A 349 27.43 -22.06 -36.88
C ILE A 349 26.86 -21.30 -35.69
N ALA A 350 25.99 -20.31 -35.91
CA ALA A 350 25.34 -19.57 -34.83
C ALA A 350 24.39 -20.48 -34.03
N ALA A 351 23.48 -21.17 -34.72
CA ALA A 351 22.43 -21.93 -34.04
C ALA A 351 21.87 -23.12 -34.82
N ILE A 352 21.39 -24.11 -34.07
CA ILE A 352 20.49 -25.17 -34.54
C ILE A 352 19.24 -25.14 -33.65
N ASN A 353 18.09 -24.83 -34.24
CA ASN A 353 16.83 -24.68 -33.53
C ASN A 353 15.76 -25.64 -34.05
N SER A 354 15.08 -26.31 -33.13
CA SER A 354 13.87 -27.08 -33.39
C SER A 354 13.04 -27.15 -32.10
N THR A 355 12.11 -26.21 -31.96
CA THR A 355 11.34 -26.01 -30.71
C THR A 355 9.84 -26.23 -30.88
N GLN A 356 9.34 -26.18 -32.12
CA GLN A 356 7.93 -26.33 -32.44
C GLN A 356 7.51 -27.82 -32.43
N THR A 357 6.22 -28.13 -32.25
CA THR A 357 5.73 -29.51 -32.22
C THR A 357 5.12 -29.92 -33.57
N TYR A 358 5.96 -30.39 -34.47
CA TYR A 358 5.58 -30.98 -35.76
C TYR A 358 5.70 -32.51 -35.75
N PRO A 359 5.00 -33.23 -36.64
CA PRO A 359 4.84 -34.67 -36.55
C PRO A 359 6.13 -35.49 -36.78
N ALA A 360 7.16 -34.98 -37.46
CA ALA A 360 8.40 -35.73 -37.68
C ALA A 360 9.64 -34.83 -37.71
N ARG A 361 10.41 -34.77 -36.62
CA ARG A 361 11.66 -33.96 -36.56
C ARG A 361 12.86 -34.83 -36.22
N HIS A 362 13.75 -35.00 -37.18
CA HIS A 362 14.93 -35.85 -37.05
C HIS A 362 16.22 -35.08 -37.33
N ILE A 363 17.22 -35.25 -36.47
CA ILE A 363 18.59 -34.77 -36.71
C ILE A 363 19.55 -35.97 -36.66
N ASP A 364 20.33 -36.18 -37.71
CA ASP A 364 21.47 -37.11 -37.71
C ASP A 364 22.77 -36.30 -37.62
N ILE A 365 23.54 -36.53 -36.55
CA ILE A 365 24.86 -35.96 -36.29
C ILE A 365 25.87 -37.07 -36.01
N THR A 366 25.66 -38.28 -36.54
CA THR A 366 26.54 -39.43 -36.33
C THR A 366 27.97 -39.08 -36.75
N ASN A 367 28.94 -39.27 -35.85
CA ASN A 367 30.36 -38.90 -36.01
C ASN A 367 30.62 -37.41 -36.33
N ALA A 368 29.66 -36.52 -36.12
CA ALA A 368 29.80 -35.10 -36.38
C ALA A 368 30.45 -34.34 -35.20
N ARG A 369 31.12 -33.23 -35.52
CA ARG A 369 31.54 -32.22 -34.53
C ARG A 369 30.74 -30.96 -34.75
N ILE A 370 29.87 -30.65 -33.80
CA ILE A 370 29.00 -29.48 -33.86
C ILE A 370 29.50 -28.43 -32.87
N HIS A 371 29.65 -27.20 -33.34
CA HIS A 371 29.92 -26.02 -32.54
C HIS A 371 28.83 -24.98 -32.82
N VAL A 372 28.14 -24.52 -31.78
CA VAL A 372 27.15 -23.44 -31.87
C VAL A 372 27.52 -22.29 -30.96
N SER A 373 27.73 -21.10 -31.54
CA SER A 373 28.15 -19.92 -30.78
C SER A 373 26.98 -19.26 -30.01
N ASN A 374 25.74 -19.48 -30.44
CA ASN A 374 24.55 -18.91 -29.81
C ASN A 374 23.65 -19.98 -29.18
N ALA A 375 23.15 -20.95 -29.97
CA ALA A 375 22.14 -21.85 -29.42
C ALA A 375 22.07 -23.25 -30.07
N TRP A 376 21.96 -24.25 -29.21
CA TRP A 376 21.39 -25.56 -29.53
C TRP A 376 20.03 -25.69 -28.83
N ARG A 377 18.94 -25.79 -29.58
CA ARG A 377 17.60 -26.01 -29.03
C ARG A 377 16.93 -27.17 -29.74
N PHE A 378 16.80 -28.32 -29.07
CA PHE A 378 16.04 -29.44 -29.60
C PHE A 378 15.06 -30.00 -28.56
N THR A 379 13.83 -29.49 -28.60
CA THR A 379 12.80 -29.74 -27.58
C THR A 379 11.43 -30.00 -28.20
N GLY A 380 10.42 -30.34 -27.40
CA GLY A 380 9.05 -30.64 -27.84
C GLY A 380 8.80 -32.13 -28.09
N LEU A 381 7.69 -32.46 -28.77
CA LEU A 381 7.26 -33.84 -29.09
C LEU A 381 7.71 -34.28 -30.49
N TYR A 382 7.59 -35.58 -30.78
CA TYR A 382 7.86 -36.19 -32.10
C TYR A 382 9.25 -35.86 -32.67
N LYS A 383 10.25 -35.90 -31.79
CA LYS A 383 11.63 -35.65 -32.15
C LYS A 383 12.52 -36.85 -31.91
N TYR A 384 13.51 -37.01 -32.77
CA TYR A 384 14.48 -38.10 -32.72
C TYR A 384 15.87 -37.59 -33.12
N ILE A 385 16.93 -38.19 -32.57
CA ILE A 385 18.31 -37.84 -32.90
C ILE A 385 19.18 -39.09 -33.06
N GLU A 386 19.96 -39.15 -34.13
CA GLU A 386 21.07 -40.09 -34.31
C GLU A 386 22.36 -39.37 -33.97
N SER A 387 23.02 -39.78 -32.89
CA SER A 387 24.11 -39.01 -32.32
C SER A 387 25.37 -39.82 -32.05
N ALA A 388 25.44 -41.08 -32.49
CA ALA A 388 26.57 -41.95 -32.18
C ALA A 388 27.91 -41.32 -32.61
N GLY A 389 28.89 -41.29 -31.71
CA GLY A 389 30.22 -40.71 -31.98
C GLY A 389 30.26 -39.18 -32.08
N SER A 390 29.15 -38.47 -31.88
CA SER A 390 29.10 -37.00 -32.01
C SER A 390 29.70 -36.25 -30.82
N VAL A 391 30.17 -35.04 -31.08
CA VAL A 391 30.60 -34.07 -30.06
C VAL A 391 29.91 -32.74 -30.33
N ILE A 392 29.19 -32.22 -29.34
CA ILE A 392 28.57 -30.89 -29.42
C ILE A 392 29.29 -29.94 -28.46
N THR A 393 29.63 -28.74 -28.93
CA THR A 393 30.07 -27.61 -28.11
C THR A 393 29.09 -26.46 -28.28
N SER A 394 28.58 -25.92 -27.18
CA SER A 394 27.69 -24.76 -27.19
C SER A 394 28.23 -23.66 -26.30
N ASP A 395 28.36 -22.45 -26.85
CA ASP A 395 28.93 -21.31 -26.13
C ASP A 395 27.96 -20.55 -25.24
N TYR A 396 26.66 -20.77 -25.44
CA TYR A 396 25.64 -20.02 -24.73
C TYR A 396 24.43 -20.88 -24.35
N ILE A 397 23.48 -21.11 -25.28
CA ILE A 397 22.22 -21.79 -24.95
C ILE A 397 22.26 -23.26 -25.35
N PHE A 398 21.92 -24.13 -24.39
CA PHE A 398 21.70 -25.55 -24.65
C PHE A 398 20.38 -26.02 -24.01
N VAL A 399 19.42 -26.38 -24.86
CA VAL A 399 18.08 -26.81 -24.45
C VAL A 399 17.75 -28.16 -25.08
N THR A 400 17.46 -29.15 -24.24
CA THR A 400 17.12 -30.50 -24.70
C THR A 400 16.24 -31.24 -23.70
N ASN A 401 15.41 -32.15 -24.22
CA ASN A 401 14.66 -33.11 -23.40
C ASN A 401 14.42 -34.45 -24.08
N GLY A 402 14.58 -35.56 -23.37
CA GLY A 402 14.19 -36.89 -23.87
C GLY A 402 15.08 -37.44 -25.00
N LEU A 403 16.32 -36.96 -25.12
CA LEU A 403 17.25 -37.33 -26.20
C LEU A 403 18.52 -37.99 -25.65
N ASN A 404 19.39 -38.47 -26.54
CA ASN A 404 20.67 -39.09 -26.19
C ASN A 404 21.84 -38.40 -26.92
N TYR A 405 22.90 -38.07 -26.19
CA TYR A 405 24.11 -37.44 -26.74
C TYR A 405 25.38 -38.10 -26.20
N PRO A 406 26.39 -38.45 -27.02
CA PRO A 406 27.62 -39.04 -26.50
C PRO A 406 28.47 -38.04 -25.72
N VAL A 407 28.71 -36.84 -26.27
CA VAL A 407 29.57 -35.83 -25.65
C VAL A 407 29.00 -34.44 -25.89
N VAL A 408 28.81 -33.68 -24.81
CA VAL A 408 28.40 -32.27 -24.86
C VAL A 408 29.30 -31.43 -23.94
N ASN A 409 29.85 -30.35 -24.49
CA ASN A 409 30.64 -29.35 -23.78
C ASN A 409 29.90 -28.01 -23.81
N LEU A 410 29.72 -27.40 -22.64
CA LEU A 410 28.98 -26.15 -22.48
C LEU A 410 29.92 -25.09 -21.89
N THR A 411 30.16 -24.01 -22.64
CA THR A 411 31.23 -23.05 -22.31
C THR A 411 30.73 -21.78 -21.63
N TYR A 412 29.42 -21.57 -21.58
CA TYR A 412 28.82 -20.39 -20.96
C TYR A 412 29.06 -20.34 -19.44
N GLY A 413 29.69 -19.26 -18.98
CA GLY A 413 30.00 -18.96 -17.57
C GLY A 413 29.30 -17.72 -17.00
N GLY A 414 28.21 -17.26 -17.64
CA GLY A 414 27.55 -16.01 -17.27
C GLY A 414 26.80 -16.04 -15.92
N THR A 415 26.12 -14.94 -15.61
CA THR A 415 25.50 -14.68 -14.30
C THR A 415 24.14 -15.35 -14.07
N TYR A 416 23.60 -16.04 -15.07
CA TYR A 416 22.35 -16.81 -15.01
C TYR A 416 22.50 -18.16 -15.70
N ASN A 417 21.53 -19.06 -15.49
CA ASN A 417 21.54 -20.36 -16.14
C ASN A 417 21.00 -20.26 -17.58
N ALA A 418 21.84 -20.51 -18.58
CA ALA A 418 21.45 -20.57 -20.00
C ALA A 418 21.05 -21.99 -20.46
N PHE A 419 21.03 -22.97 -19.55
CA PHE A 419 20.83 -24.37 -19.87
C PHE A 419 19.49 -24.90 -19.36
N ASN A 420 18.80 -25.66 -20.21
CA ASN A 420 17.59 -26.38 -19.82
C ASN A 420 17.73 -27.84 -20.28
N ILE A 421 18.19 -28.68 -19.35
CA ILE A 421 18.56 -30.08 -19.59
C ILE A 421 17.73 -30.97 -18.67
N SER A 422 16.78 -31.70 -19.24
CA SER A 422 15.85 -32.54 -18.48
C SER A 422 15.57 -33.86 -19.21
N SER A 423 15.43 -34.96 -18.48
CA SER A 423 15.09 -36.26 -19.10
C SER A 423 16.01 -36.69 -20.25
N THR A 424 17.28 -36.25 -20.25
CA THR A 424 18.22 -36.49 -21.36
C THR A 424 19.35 -37.42 -20.93
N SER A 425 19.79 -38.27 -21.85
CA SER A 425 20.92 -39.18 -21.68
C SER A 425 22.21 -38.60 -22.24
N PHE A 426 23.31 -38.68 -21.48
CA PHE A 426 24.62 -38.21 -21.89
C PHE A 426 25.71 -39.25 -21.64
N GLY A 427 26.58 -39.47 -22.62
CA GLY A 427 27.85 -40.18 -22.41
C GLY A 427 28.86 -39.34 -21.62
N ALA A 428 28.90 -38.03 -21.86
CA ALA A 428 29.62 -37.03 -21.09
C ALA A 428 28.95 -35.66 -21.25
N LEU A 429 28.71 -34.98 -20.14
CA LEU A 429 28.24 -33.60 -20.08
C LEU A 429 29.23 -32.80 -19.24
N THR A 430 29.89 -31.82 -19.87
CA THR A 430 30.93 -31.00 -19.23
C THR A 430 30.56 -29.53 -19.30
N PHE A 431 30.41 -28.89 -18.15
CA PHE A 431 30.39 -27.42 -18.06
C PHE A 431 31.84 -26.95 -17.94
N THR A 432 32.36 -26.34 -19.01
CA THR A 432 33.81 -26.10 -19.15
C THR A 432 34.28 -24.79 -18.53
N ASP A 433 33.37 -23.85 -18.28
CA ASP A 433 33.70 -22.62 -17.58
C ASP A 433 34.18 -22.93 -16.14
N PRO A 434 35.40 -22.50 -15.74
CA PRO A 434 35.92 -22.72 -14.40
C PRO A 434 35.45 -21.67 -13.39
N GLY A 435 34.53 -20.77 -13.76
CA GLY A 435 34.09 -19.64 -12.95
C GLY A 435 33.58 -20.05 -11.57
N THR A 436 33.99 -19.33 -10.54
CA THR A 436 33.56 -19.54 -9.15
C THR A 436 32.10 -19.13 -8.93
N THR A 437 31.56 -18.26 -9.80
CA THR A 437 30.19 -17.75 -9.75
C THR A 437 29.26 -18.36 -10.81
N SER A 438 29.74 -19.36 -11.55
CA SER A 438 28.95 -20.01 -12.62
C SER A 438 27.60 -20.50 -12.10
N LYS A 439 26.56 -20.29 -12.90
CA LYS A 439 25.18 -20.71 -12.63
C LYS A 439 24.75 -21.90 -13.48
N ALA A 440 25.73 -22.65 -14.01
CA ALA A 440 25.48 -23.88 -14.75
C ALA A 440 24.59 -24.83 -13.96
N SER A 441 23.51 -25.31 -14.58
CA SER A 441 22.55 -26.17 -13.89
C SER A 441 21.95 -27.24 -14.80
N ILE A 442 21.64 -28.39 -14.21
CA ILE A 442 20.80 -29.43 -14.82
C ILE A 442 19.48 -29.59 -14.06
N ASN A 443 18.42 -29.97 -14.76
CA ASN A 443 17.11 -30.28 -14.18
C ASN A 443 17.04 -31.78 -13.84
N GLY A 444 15.81 -32.33 -13.68
CA GLY A 444 15.61 -33.72 -13.24
C GLY A 444 15.51 -34.76 -14.36
N GLY A 445 15.60 -36.03 -13.97
CA GLY A 445 15.36 -37.19 -14.83
C GLY A 445 16.47 -37.51 -15.85
N ASN A 446 17.65 -36.90 -15.75
CA ASN A 446 18.74 -37.16 -16.69
C ASN A 446 19.47 -38.48 -16.37
N THR A 447 20.06 -39.13 -17.38
CA THR A 447 20.95 -40.29 -17.23
C THR A 447 22.32 -39.96 -17.78
N ILE A 448 23.33 -39.79 -16.93
CA ILE A 448 24.61 -39.20 -17.33
C ILE A 448 25.76 -40.13 -16.93
N ARG A 449 26.50 -40.65 -17.90
CA ARG A 449 27.66 -41.50 -17.60
C ARG A 449 28.82 -40.70 -16.98
N ARG A 450 29.04 -39.46 -17.44
CA ARG A 450 30.03 -38.55 -16.87
C ARG A 450 29.47 -37.14 -16.80
N LEU A 451 29.25 -36.62 -15.59
CA LEU A 451 28.89 -35.24 -15.34
C LEU A 451 30.08 -34.52 -14.73
N GLU A 452 30.52 -33.44 -15.36
CA GLU A 452 31.65 -32.63 -14.88
C GLU A 452 31.29 -31.14 -14.85
N PHE A 453 31.51 -30.52 -13.70
CA PHE A 453 31.49 -29.07 -13.54
C PHE A 453 32.90 -28.59 -13.28
N LYS A 454 33.49 -27.80 -14.19
CA LYS A 454 34.79 -27.16 -13.95
C LYS A 454 34.68 -25.95 -13.03
N GLY A 455 33.54 -25.25 -13.07
CA GLY A 455 33.19 -24.13 -12.21
C GLY A 455 32.12 -24.51 -11.17
N ALA A 456 31.53 -23.50 -10.55
CA ALA A 456 30.36 -23.67 -9.69
C ALA A 456 29.14 -24.15 -10.50
N GLY A 457 28.14 -24.71 -9.83
CA GLY A 457 26.95 -25.19 -10.53
C GLY A 457 25.88 -25.79 -9.63
N SER A 458 24.83 -26.34 -10.24
CA SER A 458 23.69 -26.89 -9.52
C SER A 458 23.16 -28.16 -10.19
N VAL A 459 22.77 -29.11 -9.34
CA VAL A 459 21.88 -30.21 -9.71
C VAL A 459 20.50 -29.85 -9.13
N ALA A 460 19.75 -29.05 -9.90
CA ALA A 460 18.55 -28.38 -9.42
C ALA A 460 17.28 -29.25 -9.43
N GLY A 461 17.28 -30.33 -10.23
CA GLY A 461 16.21 -31.33 -10.23
C GLY A 461 16.62 -32.61 -9.50
N GLY A 462 15.63 -33.33 -8.96
CA GLY A 462 15.81 -34.68 -8.46
C GLY A 462 15.76 -35.74 -9.58
N THR A 463 15.92 -36.99 -9.19
CA THR A 463 15.82 -38.22 -10.02
C THR A 463 16.85 -38.36 -11.13
N ASN A 464 17.96 -37.61 -11.10
CA ASN A 464 19.06 -37.86 -12.02
C ASN A 464 19.80 -39.15 -11.64
N THR A 465 20.25 -39.90 -12.65
CA THR A 465 21.12 -41.06 -12.51
C THR A 465 22.48 -40.72 -13.12
N ILE A 466 23.52 -40.68 -12.31
CA ILE A 466 24.85 -40.25 -12.72
C ILE A 466 25.83 -41.38 -12.44
N ASP A 467 26.60 -41.86 -13.42
CA ASP A 467 27.64 -42.85 -13.12
C ASP A 467 28.84 -42.17 -12.44
N SER A 468 29.40 -41.13 -13.07
CA SER A 468 30.55 -40.39 -12.53
C SER A 468 30.27 -38.91 -12.38
N LEU A 469 30.28 -38.40 -11.15
CA LEU A 469 30.10 -36.99 -10.81
C LEU A 469 31.46 -36.36 -10.43
N ILE A 470 31.92 -35.37 -11.20
CA ILE A 470 33.17 -34.66 -10.92
C ILE A 470 32.90 -33.17 -10.74
N LEU A 471 33.36 -32.66 -9.59
CA LEU A 471 33.20 -31.29 -9.18
C LEU A 471 34.57 -30.61 -9.10
N GLY A 472 34.66 -29.40 -9.65
CA GLY A 472 35.81 -28.51 -9.51
C GLY A 472 36.12 -28.19 -8.04
N ALA A 473 37.41 -28.00 -7.76
CA ALA A 473 37.91 -27.66 -6.43
C ALA A 473 37.61 -26.19 -6.07
N SER A 474 37.34 -25.94 -4.78
CA SER A 474 37.01 -24.62 -4.22
C SER A 474 35.88 -23.92 -5.01
N ARG A 475 34.76 -24.62 -5.19
CA ARG A 475 33.56 -24.15 -5.91
C ARG A 475 32.29 -24.46 -5.11
N ASN A 476 31.21 -23.76 -5.47
CA ASN A 476 29.93 -23.84 -4.77
C ASN A 476 28.93 -24.65 -5.57
N TYR A 477 28.42 -25.72 -4.97
CA TYR A 477 27.46 -26.63 -5.57
C TYR A 477 26.18 -26.71 -4.76
N THR A 478 25.04 -26.64 -5.45
CA THR A 478 23.73 -26.85 -4.84
C THR A 478 23.09 -28.13 -5.37
N PHE A 479 22.44 -28.90 -4.49
CA PHE A 479 21.73 -30.13 -4.82
C PHE A 479 20.28 -30.05 -4.31
N ASN A 480 19.35 -30.53 -5.14
CA ASN A 480 17.94 -30.66 -4.78
C ASN A 480 17.44 -32.07 -5.11
N GLY A 481 16.49 -32.55 -4.30
CA GLY A 481 15.92 -33.90 -4.44
C GLY A 481 16.95 -35.01 -4.27
N THR A 482 16.61 -36.21 -4.74
CA THR A 482 17.48 -37.39 -4.70
C THR A 482 18.11 -37.64 -6.05
N ASN A 483 19.45 -37.75 -6.11
CA ASN A 483 20.21 -38.03 -7.33
C ASN A 483 21.11 -39.24 -7.09
N ALA A 484 21.07 -40.22 -7.99
CA ALA A 484 21.86 -41.45 -7.88
C ALA A 484 23.27 -41.25 -8.42
N VAL A 485 24.27 -41.81 -7.73
CA VAL A 485 25.68 -41.85 -8.14
C VAL A 485 26.16 -43.30 -8.17
N ASN A 486 26.35 -43.85 -9.37
CA ASN A 486 26.50 -45.31 -9.53
C ASN A 486 27.96 -45.82 -9.52
N LYS A 487 28.95 -45.00 -9.90
CA LYS A 487 30.34 -45.48 -10.08
C LYS A 487 31.38 -44.65 -9.36
N TYR A 488 31.37 -43.33 -9.53
CA TYR A 488 32.44 -42.47 -9.01
C TYR A 488 31.94 -41.09 -8.62
N MET A 489 32.44 -40.56 -7.51
CA MET A 489 32.29 -39.15 -7.15
C MET A 489 33.65 -38.55 -6.80
N ARG A 490 33.93 -37.35 -7.32
CA ARG A 490 35.05 -36.52 -6.90
C ARG A 490 34.60 -35.13 -6.47
N ALA A 491 34.89 -34.78 -5.22
CA ALA A 491 34.75 -33.44 -4.68
C ALA A 491 35.90 -33.16 -3.70
N SER A 492 37.08 -32.87 -4.26
CA SER A 492 38.32 -32.71 -3.50
C SER A 492 38.94 -31.34 -3.76
N SER A 493 39.20 -30.60 -2.69
CA SER A 493 39.99 -29.35 -2.73
C SER A 493 41.38 -29.57 -2.14
N VAL A 494 42.36 -28.78 -2.58
CA VAL A 494 43.69 -28.77 -1.97
C VAL A 494 43.56 -28.23 -0.54
N SER A 495 44.31 -28.81 0.41
CA SER A 495 44.32 -28.29 1.78
C SER A 495 44.75 -26.81 1.78
N CYS A 496 44.08 -26.01 2.60
CA CYS A 496 44.40 -24.59 2.81
C CYS A 496 44.13 -23.64 1.62
N THR A 497 43.44 -24.11 0.56
CA THR A 497 43.03 -23.27 -0.59
C THR A 497 41.52 -22.96 -0.61
N GLY A 498 40.86 -23.05 0.55
CA GLY A 498 39.40 -22.90 0.68
C GLY A 498 38.67 -24.23 0.45
N LEU A 499 37.42 -24.30 0.92
CA LEU A 499 36.60 -25.51 0.84
C LEU A 499 35.79 -25.54 -0.47
N SER A 500 35.59 -26.72 -1.04
CA SER A 500 34.45 -26.92 -1.97
C SER A 500 33.17 -27.03 -1.16
N GLU A 501 32.10 -26.39 -1.61
CA GLU A 501 30.83 -26.38 -0.88
C GLU A 501 29.79 -27.28 -1.56
N LEU A 502 29.20 -28.21 -0.82
CA LEU A 502 28.02 -28.96 -1.25
C LEU A 502 26.86 -28.60 -0.32
N ARG A 503 25.84 -27.95 -0.88
CA ARG A 503 24.68 -27.46 -0.13
C ARG A 503 23.38 -28.09 -0.64
N GLY A 504 22.58 -28.60 0.27
CA GLY A 504 21.20 -28.99 -0.01
C GLY A 504 20.23 -27.81 0.03
N ASN A 505 19.24 -27.78 -0.88
CA ASN A 505 18.20 -26.75 -0.89
C ASN A 505 16.78 -27.35 -1.08
N PRO A 506 15.96 -27.51 -0.02
CA PRO A 506 16.31 -27.36 1.40
C PRO A 506 17.15 -28.54 1.91
N THR A 507 17.04 -29.72 1.30
CA THR A 507 17.89 -30.89 1.55
C THR A 507 18.20 -31.57 0.22
N GLY A 508 19.48 -31.82 -0.06
CA GLY A 508 19.94 -32.54 -1.25
C GLY A 508 20.36 -33.96 -0.89
N THR A 509 19.93 -34.97 -1.64
CA THR A 509 20.29 -36.37 -1.38
C THR A 509 21.14 -36.95 -2.51
N LEU A 510 22.28 -37.54 -2.16
CA LEU A 510 23.10 -38.36 -3.04
C LEU A 510 22.90 -39.84 -2.67
N ALA A 511 22.30 -40.60 -3.58
CA ALA A 511 22.06 -42.03 -3.43
C ALA A 511 23.18 -42.80 -4.13
N PHE A 512 24.12 -43.33 -3.36
CA PHE A 512 25.28 -44.02 -3.89
C PHE A 512 24.99 -45.51 -4.12
N ASP A 513 25.44 -46.05 -5.25
CA ASP A 513 25.56 -47.50 -5.40
C ASP A 513 26.58 -48.04 -4.38
N PRO A 514 26.37 -49.23 -3.77
CA PRO A 514 27.30 -49.80 -2.80
C PRO A 514 28.73 -50.02 -3.31
N ALA A 515 28.93 -50.10 -4.63
CA ALA A 515 30.24 -50.24 -5.27
C ALA A 515 30.82 -48.90 -5.76
N ALA A 516 30.13 -47.77 -5.57
CA ALA A 516 30.60 -46.47 -6.03
C ALA A 516 31.82 -45.98 -5.23
N GLU A 517 32.90 -45.64 -5.92
CA GLU A 517 34.09 -45.03 -5.32
C GLU A 517 33.85 -43.53 -5.06
N VAL A 518 34.03 -43.09 -3.81
CA VAL A 518 33.75 -41.70 -3.40
C VAL A 518 35.01 -41.04 -2.85
N GLU A 519 35.56 -40.12 -3.62
CA GLU A 519 36.72 -39.30 -3.28
C GLU A 519 36.27 -37.88 -2.90
N ILE A 520 36.20 -37.61 -1.61
CA ILE A 520 35.81 -36.30 -1.08
C ILE A 520 36.86 -35.86 -0.07
N SER A 521 37.29 -34.60 -0.14
CA SER A 521 38.22 -34.01 0.83
C SER A 521 38.18 -32.48 0.83
N ASN A 522 38.37 -31.88 2.01
CA ASN A 522 38.33 -30.43 2.21
C ASN A 522 37.03 -29.80 1.68
N VAL A 523 35.89 -30.37 2.10
CA VAL A 523 34.55 -29.94 1.70
C VAL A 523 33.78 -29.34 2.85
N TYR A 524 33.06 -28.25 2.59
CA TYR A 524 32.00 -27.72 3.43
C TYR A 524 30.69 -28.43 3.03
N LEU A 525 30.06 -29.12 3.97
CA LEU A 525 28.83 -29.87 3.73
C LEU A 525 27.68 -29.27 4.55
N MET A 526 26.54 -28.98 3.93
CA MET A 526 25.35 -28.46 4.63
C MET A 526 24.07 -29.04 4.02
N ASN A 527 23.15 -29.48 4.88
CA ASN A 527 21.84 -30.01 4.48
C ASN A 527 21.89 -31.13 3.43
N MET A 528 22.93 -31.98 3.48
CA MET A 528 23.11 -33.07 2.53
C MET A 528 22.79 -34.42 3.18
N ALA A 529 22.07 -35.28 2.46
CA ALA A 529 21.84 -36.67 2.83
C ALA A 529 22.63 -37.61 1.91
N ALA A 530 23.27 -38.63 2.47
CA ALA A 530 23.82 -39.76 1.73
C ALA A 530 23.03 -41.03 2.04
N THR A 531 22.75 -41.83 1.00
CA THR A 531 22.09 -43.14 1.12
C THR A 531 22.83 -44.18 0.29
N GLY A 532 22.57 -45.47 0.56
CA GLY A 532 23.22 -46.61 -0.12
C GLY A 532 24.61 -46.98 0.44
N GLN A 533 25.41 -45.98 0.80
CA GLN A 533 26.63 -46.12 1.61
C GLN A 533 26.81 -44.89 2.52
N THR A 534 27.80 -44.93 3.42
CA THR A 534 28.14 -43.84 4.35
C THR A 534 29.54 -43.32 4.05
N PRO A 535 29.72 -42.38 3.10
CA PRO A 535 31.04 -41.87 2.76
C PRO A 535 31.70 -41.15 3.94
N SER A 536 33.03 -41.30 4.07
CA SER A 536 33.82 -40.62 5.10
C SER A 536 34.90 -39.74 4.48
N PHE A 537 35.05 -38.51 4.99
CA PHE A 537 36.01 -37.54 4.48
C PHE A 537 36.40 -36.51 5.54
N THR A 538 37.46 -35.74 5.29
CA THR A 538 37.83 -34.57 6.09
C THR A 538 37.18 -33.29 5.55
N GLY A 539 36.52 -32.52 6.40
CA GLY A 539 35.78 -31.34 5.96
C GLY A 539 35.07 -30.58 7.08
N ALA A 540 34.31 -29.55 6.71
CA ALA A 540 33.47 -28.80 7.63
C ALA A 540 32.03 -29.32 7.62
N ASP A 541 31.55 -29.75 8.78
CA ASP A 541 30.14 -30.06 8.99
C ASP A 541 29.38 -28.79 9.38
N ALA A 542 28.67 -28.21 8.41
CA ALA A 542 27.82 -27.05 8.61
C ALA A 542 26.36 -27.44 8.94
N GLY A 543 26.13 -28.65 9.45
CA GLY A 543 24.85 -29.07 9.99
C GLY A 543 23.81 -29.52 8.95
N GLY A 544 22.76 -30.17 9.45
CA GLY A 544 21.68 -30.72 8.63
C GLY A 544 22.09 -31.93 7.77
N ASN A 545 23.29 -32.48 8.00
CA ASN A 545 23.83 -33.59 7.23
C ASN A 545 23.43 -34.95 7.82
N THR A 546 23.05 -35.90 6.97
CA THR A 546 22.68 -37.27 7.39
C THR A 546 23.32 -38.33 6.49
N GLY A 547 23.69 -39.49 7.03
CA GLY A 547 24.30 -40.57 6.26
C GLY A 547 25.76 -40.33 5.83
N TRP A 548 26.42 -39.32 6.38
CA TRP A 548 27.85 -39.00 6.14
C TRP A 548 28.68 -39.22 7.41
N THR A 549 29.96 -39.58 7.27
CA THR A 549 30.94 -39.55 8.37
C THR A 549 31.96 -38.43 8.13
N ILE A 550 31.70 -37.25 8.71
CA ILE A 550 32.50 -36.05 8.49
C ILE A 550 33.56 -35.94 9.60
N ASN A 551 34.85 -36.01 9.22
CA ASN A 551 35.97 -35.85 10.14
C ASN A 551 36.44 -34.39 10.12
N SER A 552 35.87 -33.58 10.99
CA SER A 552 36.24 -32.16 11.09
C SER A 552 37.53 -31.96 11.89
N ALA A 553 38.43 -31.14 11.36
CA ALA A 553 39.62 -30.73 12.08
C ALA A 553 39.23 -29.87 13.29
N ALA A 554 39.98 -30.00 14.38
CA ALA A 554 39.81 -29.12 15.53
C ALA A 554 40.12 -27.67 15.11
N GLY A 555 39.28 -26.75 15.57
CA GLY A 555 39.45 -25.32 15.39
C GLY A 555 40.78 -24.80 15.93
N SER A 556 41.30 -23.75 15.30
CA SER A 556 42.53 -23.09 15.74
C SER A 556 42.47 -21.59 15.44
N ALA A 557 43.19 -20.78 16.23
CA ALA A 557 43.23 -19.35 16.03
C ALA A 557 43.84 -18.97 14.67
N ARG A 558 43.26 -17.95 14.02
CA ARG A 558 43.69 -17.37 12.75
C ARG A 558 43.81 -15.87 12.92
N TYR A 559 45.03 -15.37 12.83
CA TYR A 559 45.34 -13.96 12.94
C TYR A 559 45.46 -13.36 11.55
N TRP A 560 44.73 -12.28 11.29
CA TRP A 560 44.92 -11.49 10.08
C TRP A 560 46.27 -10.79 10.11
N VAL A 561 47.02 -10.78 9.00
CA VAL A 561 48.33 -10.13 8.86
C VAL A 561 48.49 -9.45 7.48
N GLY A 562 49.36 -8.45 7.39
CA GLY A 562 49.77 -7.84 6.11
C GLY A 562 48.92 -6.66 5.62
N GLY A 563 47.95 -6.17 6.38
CA GLY A 563 47.12 -5.01 6.01
C GLY A 563 45.97 -5.38 5.07
N ALA A 564 45.74 -4.63 3.99
CA ALA A 564 44.63 -4.90 3.06
C ALA A 564 44.83 -6.22 2.30
N GLY A 565 43.73 -6.92 2.02
CA GLY A 565 43.77 -8.22 1.37
C GLY A 565 42.41 -8.90 1.27
N ASP A 566 42.36 -10.00 0.54
CA ASP A 566 41.16 -10.82 0.41
C ASP A 566 41.14 -11.94 1.46
N TRP A 567 39.98 -12.15 2.10
CA TRP A 567 39.76 -13.19 3.11
C TRP A 567 40.17 -14.57 2.62
N ASN A 568 39.90 -14.87 1.35
CA ASN A 568 40.20 -16.17 0.76
C ASN A 568 41.63 -16.27 0.21
N ASN A 569 42.55 -15.41 0.68
CA ASN A 569 43.97 -15.53 0.40
C ASN A 569 44.74 -15.94 1.68
N ALA A 570 45.29 -17.16 1.66
CA ALA A 570 46.10 -17.71 2.76
C ALA A 570 47.29 -16.83 3.18
N ALA A 571 47.80 -15.97 2.28
CA ALA A 571 48.87 -15.03 2.58
C ALA A 571 48.50 -13.94 3.61
N HIS A 572 47.22 -13.81 3.99
CA HIS A 572 46.79 -12.88 5.03
C HIS A 572 46.46 -13.56 6.37
N TRP A 573 46.67 -14.87 6.48
CA TRP A 573 46.41 -15.62 7.71
C TRP A 573 47.69 -16.12 8.34
N SER A 574 47.77 -16.05 9.67
CA SER A 574 48.83 -16.58 10.53
C SER A 574 48.24 -17.38 11.69
N ILE A 575 49.00 -18.32 12.25
CA ILE A 575 48.61 -19.05 13.47
C ILE A 575 48.98 -18.31 14.77
N THR A 576 49.72 -17.20 14.67
CA THR A 576 50.09 -16.32 15.79
C THR A 576 49.96 -14.86 15.40
N SER A 577 49.60 -13.99 16.37
CA SER A 577 49.54 -12.52 16.18
C SER A 577 50.86 -11.97 15.63
N GLY A 578 50.81 -11.18 14.55
CA GLY A 578 51.97 -10.62 13.85
C GLY A 578 52.95 -11.66 13.26
N GLY A 579 52.54 -12.92 13.17
CA GLY A 579 53.37 -14.03 12.70
C GLY A 579 53.56 -14.10 11.19
N VAL A 580 54.18 -15.20 10.74
CA VAL A 580 54.45 -15.45 9.32
C VAL A 580 53.13 -15.73 8.58
N PRO A 581 52.87 -15.08 7.42
CA PRO A 581 51.69 -15.35 6.61
C PRO A 581 51.73 -16.74 5.97
N GLY A 582 50.55 -17.29 5.64
CA GLY A 582 50.42 -18.58 4.93
C GLY A 582 49.67 -19.67 5.70
N ALA A 583 49.00 -19.33 6.81
CA ALA A 583 48.09 -20.25 7.47
C ALA A 583 46.86 -20.52 6.59
N CYS A 584 46.19 -21.65 6.85
CA CYS A 584 45.02 -22.05 6.08
C CYS A 584 43.86 -21.06 6.25
N ILE A 585 43.13 -20.81 5.16
CA ILE A 585 41.92 -19.97 5.17
C ILE A 585 40.96 -20.50 6.26
N PRO A 586 40.41 -19.62 7.12
CA PRO A 586 39.55 -20.03 8.22
C PRO A 586 38.34 -20.86 7.78
N THR A 587 37.98 -21.83 8.60
CA THR A 587 36.77 -22.64 8.47
C THR A 587 35.75 -22.27 9.57
N VAL A 588 34.58 -22.91 9.56
CA VAL A 588 33.54 -22.73 10.60
C VAL A 588 33.99 -23.09 12.02
N TYR A 589 35.17 -23.70 12.19
CA TYR A 589 35.75 -24.07 13.48
C TYR A 589 36.90 -23.16 13.91
N ASP A 590 37.45 -22.33 13.01
CA ASP A 590 38.59 -21.48 13.33
C ASP A 590 38.13 -20.11 13.86
N ASP A 591 38.72 -19.69 14.97
CA ASP A 591 38.52 -18.34 15.51
C ASP A 591 39.38 -17.35 14.72
N VAL A 592 38.79 -16.26 14.24
CA VAL A 592 39.54 -15.20 13.55
C VAL A 592 39.77 -14.00 14.45
N ILE A 593 40.98 -13.45 14.38
CA ILE A 593 41.42 -12.35 15.23
C ILE A 593 42.05 -11.26 14.37
N PHE A 594 41.54 -10.05 14.53
CA PHE A 594 42.07 -8.81 13.99
C PHE A 594 42.54 -7.94 15.17
N ASP A 595 43.84 -7.68 15.22
CA ASP A 595 44.48 -6.98 16.33
C ASP A 595 45.44 -5.90 15.83
N ALA A 596 46.19 -5.27 16.74
CA ALA A 596 47.16 -4.24 16.38
C ALA A 596 48.29 -4.74 15.46
N ALA A 597 48.54 -6.06 15.43
CA ALA A 597 49.55 -6.67 14.57
C ALA A 597 49.00 -7.10 13.19
N SER A 598 47.73 -6.82 12.90
CA SER A 598 47.12 -7.08 11.59
C SER A 598 47.69 -6.27 10.43
N GLY A 599 48.48 -5.23 10.72
CA GLY A 599 49.27 -4.51 9.72
C GLY A 599 48.48 -3.46 8.93
N PHE A 600 47.31 -3.05 9.41
CA PHE A 600 46.51 -2.02 8.76
C PHE A 600 47.16 -0.64 8.86
N THR A 601 47.25 0.04 7.72
CA THR A 601 47.72 1.44 7.63
C THR A 601 46.80 2.25 6.73
N SER A 602 46.88 3.59 6.79
CA SER A 602 46.15 4.45 5.86
C SER A 602 46.45 4.05 4.40
N GLY A 603 45.42 3.68 3.64
CA GLY A 603 45.54 3.20 2.25
C GLY A 603 45.82 1.69 2.09
N ASN A 604 46.04 0.96 3.19
CA ASN A 604 46.24 -0.48 3.23
C ASN A 604 45.45 -1.10 4.40
N ASN A 605 44.14 -0.85 4.41
CA ASN A 605 43.26 -1.15 5.54
C ASN A 605 41.94 -1.84 5.14
N THR A 606 41.81 -2.35 3.91
CA THR A 606 40.57 -2.99 3.46
C THR A 606 40.69 -4.51 3.39
N VAL A 607 39.83 -5.20 4.13
CA VAL A 607 39.62 -6.65 4.04
C VAL A 607 38.45 -6.90 3.09
N THR A 608 38.65 -7.73 2.07
CA THR A 608 37.61 -8.04 1.07
C THR A 608 37.18 -9.51 1.13
N ILE A 609 35.98 -9.80 0.63
CA ILE A 609 35.54 -11.16 0.27
C ILE A 609 35.10 -11.12 -1.20
N THR A 610 35.99 -11.50 -2.11
CA THR A 610 35.73 -11.47 -3.56
C THR A 610 35.95 -12.80 -4.28
N ASN A 611 36.58 -13.78 -3.64
CA ASN A 611 36.99 -15.04 -4.29
C ASN A 611 36.36 -16.31 -3.68
N GLY A 612 35.24 -16.18 -2.97
CA GLY A 612 34.57 -17.32 -2.32
C GLY A 612 33.80 -16.88 -1.08
N ASN A 613 32.99 -17.77 -0.52
CA ASN A 613 32.36 -17.53 0.77
C ASN A 613 33.42 -17.50 1.90
N ALA A 614 33.13 -16.78 2.96
CA ALA A 614 33.97 -16.65 4.14
C ALA A 614 33.26 -17.22 5.37
N TYR A 615 34.04 -17.87 6.24
CA TYR A 615 33.54 -18.53 7.44
C TYR A 615 34.48 -18.32 8.60
N CYS A 616 33.93 -18.27 9.80
CA CYS A 616 34.71 -18.45 11.02
C CYS A 616 33.82 -19.06 12.11
N HIS A 617 34.48 -19.56 13.15
CA HIS A 617 33.83 -19.88 14.40
C HIS A 617 33.55 -18.59 15.17
N ASN A 618 34.51 -18.04 15.90
CA ASN A 618 34.42 -16.72 16.52
C ASN A 618 35.11 -15.65 15.66
N MET A 619 34.73 -14.39 15.86
CA MET A 619 35.37 -13.25 15.22
C MET A 619 35.66 -12.15 16.24
N ASP A 620 36.93 -11.77 16.37
CA ASP A 620 37.40 -10.78 17.34
C ASP A 620 38.12 -9.61 16.65
N TRP A 621 37.51 -8.41 16.72
CA TRP A 621 38.07 -7.14 16.27
C TRP A 621 38.37 -6.19 17.44
N ALA A 622 38.21 -6.62 18.69
CA ALA A 622 38.21 -5.71 19.84
C ALA A 622 39.53 -4.94 20.00
N ALA A 623 40.65 -5.55 19.59
CA ALA A 623 41.99 -4.97 19.69
C ALA A 623 42.53 -4.43 18.35
N VAL A 624 41.68 -4.31 17.32
CA VAL A 624 42.11 -3.83 16.01
C VAL A 624 42.47 -2.35 16.04
N THR A 625 43.46 -1.95 15.25
CA THR A 625 43.84 -0.55 15.05
C THR A 625 43.95 -0.23 13.56
N GLY A 626 44.14 1.04 13.19
CA GLY A 626 44.34 1.44 11.78
C GLY A 626 43.04 1.66 10.97
N ALA A 627 41.90 1.74 11.66
CA ALA A 627 40.57 2.01 11.09
C ALA A 627 40.24 1.16 9.83
N PRO A 628 40.22 -0.18 9.94
CA PRO A 628 40.01 -1.04 8.79
C PRO A 628 38.59 -0.99 8.25
N THR A 629 38.45 -1.30 6.96
CA THR A 629 37.17 -1.53 6.29
C THR A 629 37.03 -3.00 5.94
N PHE A 630 35.96 -3.66 6.36
CA PHE A 630 35.63 -5.03 5.96
C PHE A 630 34.46 -5.01 4.98
N THR A 631 34.63 -5.56 3.78
CA THR A 631 33.62 -5.50 2.72
C THR A 631 33.47 -6.85 2.04
N LYS A 632 32.26 -7.17 1.56
CA LYS A 632 32.02 -8.38 0.75
C LYS A 632 31.38 -8.07 -0.59
N ASP A 633 31.66 -8.89 -1.60
CA ASP A 633 30.86 -8.94 -2.82
C ASP A 633 29.46 -9.49 -2.52
N ALA A 634 28.45 -9.04 -3.26
CA ALA A 634 27.09 -9.55 -3.13
C ALA A 634 26.97 -11.03 -3.51
N ALA A 635 27.89 -11.54 -4.35
CA ALA A 635 27.93 -12.94 -4.77
C ALA A 635 28.31 -13.92 -3.65
N TRP A 636 28.94 -13.42 -2.58
CA TRP A 636 29.52 -14.25 -1.51
C TRP A 636 28.85 -14.03 -0.16
N ASN A 637 28.85 -15.09 0.64
CA ASN A 637 28.36 -15.14 2.01
C ASN A 637 29.51 -14.95 3.00
N MET A 638 29.17 -14.38 4.16
CA MET A 638 30.01 -14.40 5.36
C MET A 638 29.20 -15.06 6.47
N GLU A 639 29.69 -16.18 7.02
CA GLU A 639 29.00 -16.90 8.10
C GLU A 639 29.86 -16.97 9.37
N VAL A 640 29.23 -16.72 10.53
CA VAL A 640 29.85 -16.84 11.86
C VAL A 640 29.10 -17.90 12.66
N TRP A 641 29.81 -18.89 13.17
CA TRP A 641 29.21 -20.11 13.75
C TRP A 641 29.33 -20.21 15.29
N GLY A 642 30.29 -19.51 15.86
CA GLY A 642 30.66 -19.60 17.27
C GLY A 642 29.88 -18.66 18.19
N GLU A 643 30.38 -18.59 19.41
CA GLU A 643 29.75 -17.93 20.53
C GLU A 643 30.10 -16.44 20.64
N ASN A 644 31.09 -15.93 19.91
CA ASN A 644 31.65 -14.60 20.14
C ASN A 644 31.85 -13.82 18.84
N LEU A 645 31.22 -12.64 18.78
CA LEU A 645 31.45 -11.61 17.78
C LEU A 645 31.85 -10.30 18.48
N LYS A 646 33.14 -10.03 18.58
CA LYS A 646 33.63 -8.80 19.21
C LYS A 646 33.95 -7.76 18.15
N LEU A 647 33.32 -6.60 18.28
CA LEU A 647 33.39 -5.49 17.35
C LEU A 647 34.21 -4.33 17.92
N SER A 648 34.70 -3.46 17.04
CA SER A 648 35.41 -2.23 17.41
C SER A 648 34.88 -1.03 16.64
N GLY A 649 34.64 0.07 17.36
CA GLY A 649 34.18 1.34 16.77
C GLY A 649 35.20 2.00 15.82
N ASP A 650 36.43 1.50 15.80
CA ASP A 650 37.45 1.90 14.83
C ASP A 650 37.22 1.26 13.45
N ALA A 651 36.56 0.11 13.38
CA ALA A 651 36.30 -0.61 12.13
C ALA A 651 35.03 -0.14 11.42
N THR A 652 35.03 -0.24 10.09
CA THR A 652 33.87 -0.01 9.21
C THR A 652 33.50 -1.31 8.51
N PHE A 653 32.30 -1.83 8.74
CA PHE A 653 31.80 -3.04 8.08
C PHE A 653 30.80 -2.64 7.00
N ASN A 654 31.06 -3.08 5.79
CA ASN A 654 30.17 -3.06 4.63
C ASN A 654 29.86 -4.51 4.24
N VAL A 655 29.29 -5.24 5.21
CA VAL A 655 28.99 -6.68 5.12
C VAL A 655 27.50 -6.85 5.36
N SER A 656 26.76 -6.95 4.26
CA SER A 656 25.30 -7.07 4.27
C SER A 656 24.86 -8.29 3.44
N PRO A 657 24.34 -9.37 4.07
CA PRO A 657 24.37 -9.66 5.50
C PRO A 657 25.66 -10.42 5.93
N LEU A 658 26.01 -10.28 7.21
CA LEU A 658 26.76 -11.27 7.98
C LEU A 658 25.75 -12.25 8.59
N ILE A 659 25.95 -13.56 8.37
CA ILE A 659 24.98 -14.59 8.74
C ILE A 659 25.47 -15.33 9.99
N LEU A 660 24.70 -15.27 11.06
CA LEU A 660 24.96 -16.07 12.26
C LEU A 660 24.32 -17.44 12.08
N LYS A 661 25.13 -18.49 12.17
CA LYS A 661 24.74 -19.89 11.96
C LYS A 661 24.98 -20.73 13.21
N GLY A 662 24.65 -22.02 13.13
CA GLY A 662 24.83 -22.99 14.22
C GLY A 662 23.80 -22.85 15.35
N ASN A 663 23.89 -23.77 16.31
CA ASN A 663 23.01 -23.87 17.48
C ASN A 663 23.62 -23.25 18.75
N SER A 664 24.93 -22.97 18.78
CA SER A 664 25.58 -22.26 19.89
C SER A 664 24.98 -20.87 20.10
N ASN A 665 24.93 -20.37 21.33
CA ASN A 665 24.53 -18.99 21.58
C ASN A 665 25.67 -18.04 21.25
N THR A 666 25.42 -17.02 20.41
CA THR A 666 26.37 -15.98 20.04
C THR A 666 26.16 -14.73 20.88
N PHE A 667 27.24 -14.14 21.37
CA PHE A 667 27.31 -12.89 22.11
C PHE A 667 28.04 -11.86 21.26
N ILE A 668 27.47 -10.66 21.15
CA ILE A 668 28.07 -9.55 20.43
C ILE A 668 28.41 -8.40 21.38
N SER A 669 29.65 -7.92 21.29
CA SER A 669 30.16 -6.83 22.12
C SER A 669 30.77 -5.73 21.24
N GLY A 670 30.61 -4.46 21.62
CA GLY A 670 31.06 -3.33 20.81
C GLY A 670 30.10 -2.99 19.66
N PHE A 671 30.54 -2.12 18.75
CA PHE A 671 29.80 -1.72 17.55
C PHE A 671 30.78 -1.45 16.41
N VAL A 672 30.27 -1.33 15.18
CA VAL A 672 31.04 -0.93 13.98
C VAL A 672 30.33 0.21 13.26
N LYS A 673 31.06 0.90 12.38
CA LYS A 673 30.49 1.83 11.40
C LYS A 673 30.10 1.07 10.12
N GLY A 674 29.40 1.73 9.20
CA GLY A 674 29.13 1.19 7.85
C GLY A 674 27.85 0.38 7.74
N ASN A 675 27.59 -0.16 6.54
CA ASN A 675 26.43 -1.00 6.26
C ASN A 675 26.67 -2.44 6.75
N PHE A 676 26.25 -2.71 7.98
CA PHE A 676 26.49 -3.99 8.65
C PHE A 676 25.17 -4.64 9.03
N ASP A 677 24.65 -5.49 8.14
CA ASP A 677 23.41 -6.20 8.37
C ASP A 677 23.69 -7.57 8.98
N ILE A 678 22.86 -7.98 9.94
CA ILE A 678 23.01 -9.23 10.68
C ILE A 678 21.80 -10.11 10.39
N ASN A 679 22.03 -11.30 9.84
CA ASN A 679 21.01 -12.34 9.74
C ASN A 679 21.19 -13.34 10.88
N ILE A 680 20.23 -13.41 11.79
CA ILE A 680 20.18 -14.41 12.86
C ILE A 680 19.50 -15.66 12.29
N ASP A 681 20.30 -16.63 11.86
CA ASP A 681 19.83 -17.92 11.32
C ASP A 681 20.37 -19.08 12.18
N LYS A 682 20.00 -19.03 13.47
CA LYS A 682 20.51 -19.90 14.53
C LYS A 682 19.43 -20.83 15.07
N GLN A 683 19.07 -21.86 14.29
CA GLN A 683 18.05 -22.82 14.73
C GLN A 683 18.47 -23.49 16.06
N GLY A 684 17.69 -23.23 17.12
CA GLY A 684 17.97 -23.73 18.47
C GLY A 684 18.98 -22.90 19.29
N GLY A 685 19.52 -21.82 18.75
CA GLY A 685 20.46 -20.92 19.42
C GLY A 685 19.95 -19.48 19.52
N SER A 686 20.79 -18.58 20.04
CA SER A 686 20.49 -17.15 20.20
C SER A 686 21.59 -16.22 19.70
N LEU A 687 21.25 -14.97 19.36
CA LEU A 687 22.13 -13.81 19.43
C LEU A 687 21.79 -13.01 20.68
N THR A 688 22.79 -12.70 21.53
CA THR A 688 22.68 -11.82 22.69
C THR A 688 23.55 -10.58 22.54
N LEU A 689 22.99 -9.38 22.74
CA LEU A 689 23.78 -8.14 22.82
C LEU A 689 24.36 -7.99 24.24
N ASP A 690 25.68 -7.91 24.38
CA ASP A 690 26.32 -7.67 25.68
C ASP A 690 26.28 -6.20 26.10
N ASN A 691 26.31 -5.29 25.13
CA ASN A 691 26.34 -3.83 25.33
C ASN A 691 25.20 -3.15 24.58
N ASP A 692 25.03 -1.85 24.84
CA ASP A 692 24.22 -0.99 23.97
C ASP A 692 24.81 -0.99 22.55
N TYR A 693 23.94 -0.88 21.54
CA TYR A 693 24.35 -0.96 20.14
C TYR A 693 23.77 0.21 19.33
N SER A 694 24.64 0.95 18.63
CA SER A 694 24.25 2.12 17.85
C SER A 694 24.96 2.14 16.49
N ASN A 695 24.19 1.84 15.44
CA ASN A 695 24.56 2.05 14.04
C ASN A 695 23.28 2.09 13.20
N THR A 696 22.88 3.28 12.74
CA THR A 696 21.64 3.45 11.94
C THR A 696 21.69 2.81 10.55
N ALA A 697 22.87 2.34 10.11
CA ALA A 697 23.06 1.59 8.88
C ALA A 697 23.09 0.07 9.09
N THR A 698 22.87 -0.43 10.30
CA THR A 698 22.72 -1.86 10.58
C THR A 698 21.25 -2.26 10.52
N ASP A 699 20.92 -3.25 9.71
CA ASP A 699 19.65 -3.97 9.78
C ASP A 699 19.84 -5.32 10.49
N ILE A 700 18.94 -5.67 11.42
CA ILE A 700 18.92 -6.95 12.11
C ILE A 700 17.74 -7.78 11.60
N TYR A 701 18.04 -8.89 10.96
CA TYR A 701 17.05 -9.85 10.47
C TYR A 701 16.97 -11.08 11.37
N VAL A 702 15.78 -11.37 11.89
CA VAL A 702 15.53 -12.58 12.70
C VAL A 702 14.94 -13.67 11.83
N ILE A 703 15.76 -14.63 11.40
CA ILE A 703 15.36 -15.71 10.49
C ILE A 703 15.02 -16.99 11.28
N ASN A 704 15.90 -17.42 12.18
CA ASN A 704 15.72 -18.57 13.07
C ASN A 704 16.41 -18.30 14.41
N GLY A 705 15.81 -18.77 15.51
CA GLY A 705 16.41 -18.68 16.85
C GLY A 705 15.95 -17.47 17.67
N ILE A 706 16.77 -17.09 18.64
CA ILE A 706 16.41 -16.08 19.65
C ILE A 706 17.24 -14.80 19.44
N PHE A 707 16.62 -13.63 19.46
CA PHE A 707 17.30 -12.35 19.62
C PHE A 707 17.10 -11.82 21.04
N ASN A 708 18.17 -11.75 21.83
CA ASN A 708 18.15 -11.27 23.21
C ASN A 708 18.90 -9.94 23.32
N ALA A 709 18.17 -8.89 23.66
CA ALA A 709 18.70 -7.55 23.85
C ALA A 709 18.04 -6.89 25.07
N MET A 710 17.83 -7.63 26.15
CA MET A 710 17.27 -7.15 27.42
C MET A 710 18.10 -6.01 28.03
N ASN A 711 17.43 -4.99 28.56
CA ASN A 711 18.00 -3.81 29.23
C ASN A 711 19.05 -3.05 28.38
N LYS A 712 18.84 -2.99 27.06
CA LYS A 712 19.75 -2.33 26.11
C LYS A 712 19.18 -1.04 25.51
N GLN A 713 20.06 -0.12 25.16
CA GLN A 713 19.80 0.97 24.22
C GLN A 713 20.22 0.53 22.82
N ILE A 714 19.26 0.49 21.89
CA ILE A 714 19.48 0.02 20.52
C ILE A 714 19.09 1.12 19.54
N THR A 715 20.02 1.53 18.68
CA THR A 715 19.75 2.46 17.57
C THR A 715 20.21 1.83 16.25
N VAL A 716 19.27 1.37 15.42
CA VAL A 716 19.55 0.58 14.20
C VAL A 716 18.66 0.98 13.03
N GLY A 717 19.04 0.61 11.81
CA GLY A 717 18.22 0.84 10.61
C GLY A 717 16.90 0.09 10.67
N ARG A 718 16.96 -1.20 11.00
CA ARG A 718 15.80 -2.11 10.98
C ARG A 718 15.92 -3.23 12.01
N ILE A 719 14.79 -3.68 12.54
CA ILE A 719 14.62 -5.00 13.16
C ILE A 719 13.44 -5.67 12.46
N ASP A 720 13.70 -6.76 11.73
CA ASP A 720 12.72 -7.35 10.81
C ASP A 720 12.83 -8.88 10.76
N ASN A 721 11.71 -9.59 10.87
CA ASN A 721 11.68 -11.04 10.68
C ASN A 721 11.27 -11.48 9.26
N SER A 722 11.21 -10.55 8.31
CA SER A 722 10.78 -10.71 6.92
C SER A 722 9.39 -11.36 6.76
N ALA A 723 8.53 -11.23 7.77
CA ALA A 723 7.24 -11.93 7.84
C ALA A 723 7.35 -13.47 7.70
N LEU A 724 8.53 -14.03 7.99
CA LEU A 724 8.74 -15.47 8.04
C LEU A 724 7.91 -16.09 9.17
N SER A 725 7.56 -17.37 9.01
CA SER A 725 6.79 -18.16 9.99
C SER A 725 7.67 -19.17 10.72
N ASN A 726 8.97 -18.94 10.74
CA ASN A 726 9.94 -19.81 11.39
C ASN A 726 9.82 -19.73 12.91
N ALA A 727 10.33 -20.74 13.61
CA ALA A 727 10.41 -20.69 15.07
C ALA A 727 11.43 -19.64 15.52
N MET A 728 10.96 -18.54 16.12
CA MET A 728 11.82 -17.44 16.57
C MET A 728 11.32 -16.75 17.84
N SER A 729 12.24 -16.14 18.58
CA SER A 729 11.95 -15.46 19.85
C SER A 729 12.68 -14.14 19.95
N LEU A 730 12.04 -13.12 20.50
CA LEU A 730 12.67 -11.84 20.87
C LEU A 730 12.54 -11.62 22.38
N ASN A 731 13.64 -11.34 23.05
CA ASN A 731 13.64 -10.80 24.41
C ASN A 731 14.27 -9.41 24.38
N ILE A 732 13.42 -8.39 24.50
CA ILE A 732 13.82 -6.99 24.49
C ILE A 732 13.39 -6.28 25.77
N SER A 733 13.02 -7.02 26.82
CA SER A 733 12.49 -6.45 28.07
C SER A 733 13.41 -5.38 28.68
N GLY A 734 12.83 -4.28 29.15
CA GLY A 734 13.53 -3.13 29.71
C GLY A 734 14.31 -2.27 28.70
N SER A 735 14.27 -2.60 27.40
CA SER A 735 15.09 -1.93 26.38
C SER A 735 14.42 -0.72 25.76
N VAL A 736 15.25 0.20 25.27
CA VAL A 736 14.85 1.36 24.47
C VAL A 736 15.40 1.17 23.06
N ILE A 737 14.49 1.11 22.09
CA ILE A 737 14.80 0.78 20.69
C ILE A 737 14.41 1.96 19.82
N ASN A 738 15.36 2.49 19.08
CA ASN A 738 15.16 3.49 18.03
C ASN A 738 15.50 2.85 16.69
N THR A 739 14.51 2.68 15.81
CA THR A 739 14.73 2.05 14.51
C THR A 739 13.93 2.70 13.40
N ASN A 740 14.45 2.74 12.17
CA ASN A 740 13.68 3.24 11.03
C ASN A 740 12.62 2.23 10.56
N TYR A 741 12.69 0.98 11.00
CA TYR A 741 11.73 -0.04 10.59
C TYR A 741 11.63 -1.19 11.59
N TRP A 742 10.44 -1.39 12.14
CA TRP A 742 10.12 -2.55 12.99
C TRP A 742 9.12 -3.47 12.31
N ARG A 743 9.49 -4.73 12.11
CA ARG A 743 8.56 -5.79 11.72
C ARG A 743 8.75 -7.05 12.55
N TYR A 744 7.67 -7.50 13.17
CA TYR A 744 7.56 -8.80 13.81
C TYR A 744 6.17 -9.39 13.52
N SER A 745 6.03 -9.99 12.34
CA SER A 745 4.76 -10.47 11.78
C SER A 745 4.91 -11.86 11.16
N GLY A 746 3.87 -12.42 10.51
CA GLY A 746 3.86 -13.82 10.05
C GLY A 746 2.98 -14.70 10.94
N ASP A 747 3.20 -16.02 10.93
CA ASP A 747 2.48 -16.96 11.80
C ASP A 747 2.93 -16.81 13.27
N SER A 748 2.09 -16.16 14.07
CA SER A 748 2.36 -15.90 15.48
C SER A 748 2.48 -17.16 16.35
N THR A 749 2.03 -18.33 15.89
CA THR A 749 2.10 -19.57 16.69
C THR A 749 3.53 -20.07 16.90
N SER A 750 4.44 -19.71 15.99
CA SER A 750 5.85 -20.08 16.03
C SER A 750 6.74 -18.96 16.60
N HIS A 751 6.14 -17.87 17.05
CA HIS A 751 6.83 -16.67 17.54
C HIS A 751 6.67 -16.53 19.06
N THR A 752 7.64 -15.89 19.71
CA THR A 752 7.53 -15.47 21.12
C THR A 752 8.20 -14.11 21.32
N LEU A 753 7.61 -13.26 22.16
CA LEU A 753 8.12 -11.92 22.45
C LEU A 753 8.01 -11.63 23.95
N ASP A 754 9.12 -11.22 24.57
CA ASP A 754 9.12 -10.49 25.84
C ASP A 754 9.52 -9.04 25.58
N ALA A 755 8.51 -8.16 25.61
CA ALA A 755 8.65 -6.72 25.47
C ALA A 755 8.15 -5.96 26.70
N SER A 756 8.26 -6.58 27.89
CA SER A 756 7.93 -5.92 29.16
C SER A 756 8.82 -4.70 29.44
N ASN A 757 8.23 -3.57 29.86
CA ASN A 757 8.94 -2.31 30.13
C ASN A 757 9.77 -1.78 28.95
N THR A 758 9.34 -2.02 27.70
CA THR A 758 10.05 -1.59 26.51
C THR A 758 9.56 -0.28 25.95
N LYS A 759 10.46 0.47 25.32
CA LYS A 759 10.13 1.66 24.53
C LYS A 759 10.66 1.52 23.12
N ILE A 760 9.76 1.32 22.15
CA ILE A 760 10.08 1.27 20.72
C ILE A 760 9.73 2.61 20.09
N SER A 761 10.64 3.19 19.32
CA SER A 761 10.41 4.40 18.51
C SER A 761 10.77 4.13 17.06
N THR A 762 9.80 4.24 16.15
CA THR A 762 10.00 3.90 14.73
C THR A 762 9.03 4.61 13.80
N PRO A 763 9.39 4.97 12.55
CA PRO A 763 8.41 5.44 11.60
C PRO A 763 7.54 4.32 11.03
N VAL A 764 7.97 3.05 11.07
CA VAL A 764 7.20 1.91 10.54
C VAL A 764 7.11 0.79 11.56
N PHE A 765 5.89 0.41 11.94
CA PHE A 765 5.59 -0.62 12.92
C PHE A 765 4.58 -1.64 12.35
N ILE A 766 5.07 -2.84 12.05
CA ILE A 766 4.27 -3.92 11.45
C ILE A 766 4.33 -5.15 12.35
N VAL A 767 3.19 -5.57 12.91
CA VAL A 767 3.16 -6.63 13.92
C VAL A 767 1.91 -7.50 13.80
N ASN A 768 2.07 -8.80 14.09
CA ASN A 768 0.97 -9.73 14.28
C ASN A 768 1.03 -10.33 15.69
N ALA A 769 -0.10 -10.29 16.40
CA ALA A 769 -0.21 -10.76 17.78
C ALA A 769 0.82 -10.10 18.73
N MET A 770 1.12 -10.79 19.84
CA MET A 770 2.11 -10.43 20.86
C MET A 770 1.77 -9.21 21.71
N GLN A 771 2.53 -9.05 22.80
CA GLN A 771 2.39 -7.98 23.79
C GLN A 771 3.57 -7.01 23.67
N TYR A 772 3.25 -5.72 23.58
CA TYR A 772 4.19 -4.61 23.56
C TYR A 772 3.84 -3.62 24.67
N ASP A 773 4.85 -2.98 25.26
CA ASP A 773 4.61 -1.97 26.29
C ASP A 773 4.42 -0.57 25.69
N THR A 774 5.50 0.17 25.44
CA THR A 774 5.41 1.53 24.86
C THR A 774 5.92 1.57 23.42
N VAL A 775 5.09 2.03 22.49
CA VAL A 775 5.42 2.17 21.06
C VAL A 775 5.11 3.58 20.57
N ASN A 776 6.12 4.24 19.99
CA ASN A 776 6.01 5.56 19.36
C ASN A 776 6.20 5.40 17.86
N VAL A 777 5.19 5.77 17.07
CA VAL A 777 5.21 5.68 15.62
C VAL A 777 5.23 7.06 14.98
N SER A 778 6.31 7.40 14.27
CA SER A 778 6.48 8.73 13.66
C SER A 778 6.11 8.81 12.18
N GLY A 779 5.70 7.68 11.58
CA GLY A 779 5.28 7.63 10.19
C GLY A 779 3.93 8.31 9.95
N THR A 780 3.66 8.67 8.68
CA THR A 780 2.46 9.44 8.30
C THR A 780 1.50 8.70 7.35
N LEU A 781 1.89 7.52 6.84
CA LEU A 781 1.10 6.75 5.88
C LEU A 781 0.25 5.69 6.58
N SER A 782 -0.86 5.31 5.95
CA SER A 782 -1.76 4.24 6.43
C SER A 782 -1.12 2.84 6.47
N THR A 783 0.03 2.67 5.81
CA THR A 783 0.84 1.44 5.81
C THR A 783 1.95 1.42 6.85
N HIS A 784 2.17 2.52 7.58
CA HIS A 784 3.24 2.60 8.58
C HIS A 784 2.86 1.97 9.94
N ALA A 785 1.58 1.67 10.18
CA ALA A 785 1.12 1.01 11.40
C ALA A 785 0.18 -0.16 11.07
N GLN A 786 0.77 -1.29 10.68
CA GLN A 786 0.04 -2.51 10.33
C GLN A 786 0.10 -3.48 11.51
N LEU A 787 -0.80 -3.29 12.48
CA LEU A 787 -0.96 -4.15 13.65
C LEU A 787 -2.24 -4.99 13.53
N SER A 788 -2.13 -6.31 13.72
CA SER A 788 -3.28 -7.23 13.77
C SER A 788 -3.16 -8.18 14.97
N GLY A 789 -4.20 -8.26 15.81
CA GLY A 789 -4.21 -9.10 17.01
C GLY A 789 -3.22 -8.67 18.11
N ALA A 790 -2.55 -7.52 17.96
CA ALA A 790 -1.52 -7.07 18.88
C ALA A 790 -2.10 -6.50 20.17
N GLN A 791 -1.39 -6.71 21.28
CA GLN A 791 -1.69 -6.12 22.59
C GLN A 791 -0.64 -5.06 22.88
N ILE A 792 -1.02 -3.79 23.00
CA ILE A 792 -0.08 -2.68 23.18
C ILE A 792 -0.52 -1.83 24.38
N ASN A 793 0.32 -1.68 25.40
CA ASN A 793 -0.03 -0.87 26.56
C ASN A 793 -0.16 0.62 26.21
N LYS A 794 0.82 1.19 25.49
CA LYS A 794 0.81 2.59 25.05
C LYS A 794 1.27 2.70 23.59
N LEU A 795 0.38 3.11 22.70
CA LEU A 795 0.68 3.42 21.30
C LEU A 795 0.51 4.94 21.07
N THR A 796 1.58 5.61 20.66
CA THR A 796 1.55 7.03 20.31
C THR A 796 1.95 7.23 18.86
N PHE A 797 1.06 7.81 18.05
CA PHE A 797 1.42 8.38 16.75
C PHE A 797 1.98 9.78 16.98
N THR A 798 3.28 9.96 16.76
CA THR A 798 4.00 11.16 17.22
C THR A 798 4.01 12.31 16.23
N ASP A 799 3.67 12.04 14.97
CA ASP A 799 3.54 13.06 13.94
C ASP A 799 2.45 14.07 14.32
N THR A 800 2.74 15.36 14.15
CA THR A 800 1.85 16.45 14.56
C THR A 800 1.05 17.04 13.41
N ASP A 801 1.22 16.52 12.19
CA ASP A 801 0.47 17.00 11.02
C ASP A 801 -1.00 16.59 11.11
N GLY A 802 -1.91 17.57 11.03
CA GLY A 802 -3.35 17.34 11.00
C GLY A 802 -3.83 16.57 9.75
N ALA A 803 -3.00 16.47 8.71
CA ALA A 803 -3.26 15.72 7.48
C ALA A 803 -2.65 14.30 7.46
N SER A 804 -2.04 13.86 8.57
CA SER A 804 -1.46 12.51 8.67
C SER A 804 -2.50 11.43 8.39
N ASN A 805 -2.12 10.43 7.59
CA ASN A 805 -2.94 9.24 7.30
C ASN A 805 -2.51 8.04 8.15
N ILE A 806 -1.70 8.27 9.19
CA ILE A 806 -1.26 7.22 10.09
C ILE A 806 -2.45 6.62 10.82
N GLY A 807 -2.44 5.31 11.04
CA GLY A 807 -3.59 4.66 11.63
C GLY A 807 -3.48 3.16 11.74
N ILE A 808 -4.39 2.57 12.51
CA ILE A 808 -4.43 1.13 12.77
C ILE A 808 -5.02 0.42 11.55
N ASN A 809 -4.19 -0.32 10.80
CA ASN A 809 -4.64 -0.99 9.58
C ASN A 809 -5.23 -2.40 9.80
N GLY A 810 -4.77 -3.15 10.80
CA GLY A 810 -5.25 -4.51 11.07
C GLY A 810 -6.36 -4.58 12.12
N ALA A 811 -6.83 -5.80 12.36
CA ALA A 811 -8.01 -6.08 13.16
C ALA A 811 -7.67 -6.70 14.52
N ALA A 812 -8.66 -6.72 15.43
CA ALA A 812 -8.61 -7.44 16.70
C ALA A 812 -7.46 -7.03 17.64
N ASN A 813 -6.99 -5.78 17.56
CA ASN A 813 -5.95 -5.28 18.46
C ASN A 813 -6.54 -4.88 19.81
N GLN A 814 -5.75 -4.99 20.88
CA GLN A 814 -6.07 -4.51 22.22
C GLN A 814 -5.06 -3.44 22.62
N ILE A 815 -5.49 -2.22 22.84
CA ILE A 815 -4.59 -1.10 23.12
C ILE A 815 -5.01 -0.43 24.42
N GLY A 816 -4.09 -0.30 25.38
CA GLY A 816 -4.34 0.41 26.63
C GLY A 816 -4.58 1.90 26.37
N THR A 817 -3.57 2.63 25.94
CA THR A 817 -3.69 4.04 25.53
C THR A 817 -3.27 4.22 24.08
N LEU A 818 -4.18 4.75 23.25
CA LEU A 818 -3.90 5.19 21.90
C LEU A 818 -3.91 6.72 21.82
N THR A 819 -2.77 7.33 21.48
CA THR A 819 -2.64 8.78 21.35
C THR A 819 -2.24 9.16 19.93
N PHE A 820 -2.99 10.07 19.33
CA PHE A 820 -2.58 10.77 18.11
C PHE A 820 -2.10 12.17 18.47
N LYS A 821 -0.93 12.58 17.98
CA LYS A 821 -0.43 13.96 18.10
C LYS A 821 -0.77 14.86 16.90
N GLY A 822 -1.41 14.29 15.88
CA GLY A 822 -1.88 14.96 14.65
C GLY A 822 -3.14 14.26 14.13
N GLY A 823 -3.37 14.28 12.82
CA GLY A 823 -4.47 13.54 12.18
C GLY A 823 -4.24 12.03 12.17
N GLY A 824 -5.26 11.26 11.77
CA GLY A 824 -5.09 9.82 11.58
C GLY A 824 -6.36 9.04 11.32
N ALA A 825 -6.27 7.72 11.46
CA ALA A 825 -7.38 6.84 11.16
C ALA A 825 -7.37 5.49 11.91
N ILE A 826 -8.52 4.83 11.92
CA ILE A 826 -8.69 3.43 12.28
C ILE A 826 -9.31 2.72 11.07
N TYR A 827 -8.53 1.87 10.41
CA TYR A 827 -8.93 1.20 9.18
C TYR A 827 -9.38 -0.25 9.40
N GLY A 828 -8.93 -0.89 10.49
CA GLY A 828 -9.29 -2.26 10.82
C GLY A 828 -10.53 -2.40 11.73
N THR A 829 -11.01 -3.63 11.86
CA THR A 829 -12.20 -4.00 12.64
C THR A 829 -11.83 -4.63 13.99
N ALA A 830 -12.81 -4.75 14.89
CA ALA A 830 -12.68 -5.44 16.18
C ALA A 830 -11.57 -4.92 17.09
N ASN A 831 -11.15 -3.68 16.91
CA ASN A 831 -10.13 -3.06 17.75
C ASN A 831 -10.75 -2.67 19.09
N VAL A 832 -10.07 -2.99 20.19
CA VAL A 832 -10.44 -2.64 21.56
C VAL A 832 -9.39 -1.68 22.10
N ILE A 833 -9.81 -0.50 22.53
CA ILE A 833 -8.93 0.56 23.04
C ILE A 833 -9.44 0.95 24.43
N ASP A 834 -8.61 1.02 25.46
CA ASP A 834 -9.10 1.49 26.76
C ASP A 834 -9.24 3.01 26.76
N THR A 835 -8.16 3.73 26.46
CA THR A 835 -8.12 5.20 26.40
C THR A 835 -7.72 5.67 25.01
N LEU A 836 -8.63 6.37 24.32
CA LEU A 836 -8.37 6.99 23.01
C LEU A 836 -8.22 8.50 23.15
N ILE A 837 -7.09 9.05 22.72
CA ILE A 837 -6.77 10.48 22.79
C ILE A 837 -6.52 11.01 21.39
N PHE A 838 -7.36 11.93 20.96
CA PHE A 838 -7.18 12.70 19.74
C PHE A 838 -6.53 14.05 20.07
N PHE A 839 -5.57 14.46 19.24
CA PHE A 839 -5.11 15.84 19.18
C PHE A 839 -6.25 16.75 18.72
N PRO A 840 -6.61 17.79 19.49
CA PRO A 840 -7.73 18.67 19.15
C PRO A 840 -7.56 19.38 17.81
N GLY A 841 -8.65 19.57 17.08
CA GLY A 841 -8.67 20.30 15.81
C GLY A 841 -8.12 19.52 14.60
N SER A 842 -7.81 18.23 14.74
CA SER A 842 -7.38 17.35 13.63
C SER A 842 -8.53 16.52 13.06
N SER A 843 -8.27 15.80 11.96
CA SER A 843 -9.26 14.94 11.30
C SER A 843 -8.96 13.46 11.55
N TYR A 844 -9.99 12.72 11.96
CA TYR A 844 -9.92 11.30 12.30
C TYR A 844 -10.93 10.50 11.50
N THR A 845 -10.44 9.50 10.77
CA THR A 845 -11.27 8.65 9.94
C THR A 845 -11.41 7.25 10.53
N PHE A 846 -12.63 6.84 10.82
CA PHE A 846 -12.97 5.43 11.04
C PHE A 846 -13.47 4.87 9.72
N LYS A 847 -12.74 3.93 9.13
CA LYS A 847 -13.11 3.39 7.80
C LYS A 847 -14.53 2.81 7.80
N ALA A 848 -15.23 2.92 6.68
CA ALA A 848 -16.60 2.44 6.54
C ALA A 848 -16.73 0.96 6.96
N ALA A 849 -17.82 0.64 7.67
CA ALA A 849 -18.11 -0.69 8.22
C ALA A 849 -17.09 -1.24 9.24
N THR A 850 -16.16 -0.41 9.75
CA THR A 850 -15.33 -0.81 10.89
C THR A 850 -16.13 -0.85 12.18
N ASN A 851 -15.62 -1.60 13.16
CA ASN A 851 -16.11 -1.55 14.53
C ASN A 851 -14.93 -1.39 15.50
N THR A 852 -15.08 -0.50 16.47
CA THR A 852 -14.08 -0.23 17.51
C THR A 852 -14.78 -0.15 18.86
N THR A 853 -14.21 -0.78 19.89
CA THR A 853 -14.70 -0.69 21.28
C THR A 853 -13.76 0.21 22.08
N ILE A 854 -14.30 1.16 22.83
CA ILE A 854 -13.54 2.02 23.74
C ILE A 854 -14.01 1.77 25.18
N ASN A 855 -13.14 1.25 26.06
CA ASN A 855 -13.58 0.79 27.38
C ASN A 855 -13.57 1.91 28.45
N ASN A 856 -12.48 2.68 28.55
CA ASN A 856 -12.26 3.62 29.64
C ASN A 856 -12.64 5.05 29.23
N ALA A 857 -11.77 5.72 28.47
CA ALA A 857 -11.93 7.15 28.14
C ALA A 857 -11.75 7.41 26.64
N TRP A 858 -12.50 8.38 26.12
CA TRP A 858 -12.30 8.90 24.77
C TRP A 858 -12.26 10.41 24.85
N TYR A 859 -11.11 11.01 24.51
CA TYR A 859 -10.90 12.45 24.41
C TYR A 859 -10.96 12.83 22.93
N GLY A 860 -12.16 13.13 22.44
CA GLY A 860 -12.44 13.41 21.04
C GLY A 860 -12.81 14.85 20.71
N SER A 861 -12.93 15.72 21.72
CA SER A 861 -13.33 17.11 21.55
C SER A 861 -12.33 17.96 20.77
N GLY A 862 -12.84 19.02 20.16
CA GLY A 862 -12.01 20.12 19.67
C GLY A 862 -11.82 21.18 20.74
N THR A 863 -11.41 22.36 20.30
CA THR A 863 -11.25 23.55 21.15
C THR A 863 -12.15 24.68 20.62
N PRO A 864 -12.35 25.75 21.42
CA PRO A 864 -12.97 26.98 20.92
C PRO A 864 -12.30 27.58 19.68
N CYS A 865 -11.02 27.24 19.44
CA CYS A 865 -10.27 27.70 18.28
C CYS A 865 -10.45 26.81 17.05
N LYS A 866 -10.62 25.49 17.24
CA LYS A 866 -10.62 24.53 16.13
C LYS A 866 -11.43 23.27 16.45
N LEU A 867 -12.37 22.96 15.54
CA LEU A 867 -13.20 21.75 15.64
C LEU A 867 -12.40 20.48 15.31
N THR A 868 -12.55 19.43 16.12
CA THR A 868 -12.05 18.09 15.79
C THR A 868 -13.02 17.39 14.84
N GLU A 869 -12.54 16.82 13.73
CA GLU A 869 -13.40 16.09 12.78
C GLU A 869 -13.33 14.57 13.01
N ILE A 870 -14.48 13.92 13.19
CA ILE A 870 -14.62 12.47 13.37
C ILE A 870 -15.58 11.95 12.31
N LYS A 871 -15.08 11.15 11.37
CA LYS A 871 -15.85 10.76 10.17
C LYS A 871 -15.62 9.34 9.70
N THR A 872 -16.54 8.86 8.86
CA THR A 872 -16.33 7.72 7.94
C THR A 872 -15.91 8.18 6.54
N ASP A 873 -15.25 7.30 5.78
CA ASP A 873 -14.78 7.52 4.40
C ASP A 873 -15.77 7.09 3.30
N GLY A 874 -16.90 6.45 3.61
CA GLY A 874 -17.83 5.96 2.58
C GLY A 874 -19.16 5.36 3.08
N GLY A 875 -19.90 4.72 2.17
CA GLY A 875 -21.37 4.47 2.22
C GLY A 875 -21.97 3.63 3.36
N ALA A 876 -21.19 3.18 4.35
CA ALA A 876 -21.70 2.54 5.57
C ALA A 876 -21.07 3.20 6.80
N ASN A 877 -21.84 3.32 7.88
CA ASN A 877 -21.36 3.91 9.13
C ASN A 877 -20.26 3.04 9.76
N ALA A 878 -19.28 3.68 10.41
CA ALA A 878 -18.42 3.00 11.37
C ALA A 878 -19.16 2.82 12.70
N ILE A 879 -18.90 1.75 13.43
CA ILE A 879 -19.52 1.44 14.73
C ILE A 879 -18.50 1.70 15.84
N ILE A 880 -18.85 2.55 16.81
CA ILE A 880 -18.04 2.82 18.00
C ILE A 880 -18.83 2.39 19.22
N THR A 881 -18.30 1.44 19.99
CA THR A 881 -18.96 0.91 21.19
C THR A 881 -18.30 1.43 22.46
N ARG A 882 -19.07 2.02 23.37
CA ARG A 882 -18.67 2.35 24.74
C ARG A 882 -19.72 1.85 25.73
N SER A 883 -19.46 0.72 26.37
CA SER A 883 -20.37 0.09 27.33
C SER A 883 -20.30 0.69 28.74
N THR A 884 -19.29 1.52 29.01
CA THR A 884 -19.04 2.18 30.30
C THR A 884 -18.66 3.65 30.10
N GLY A 885 -18.97 4.48 31.10
CA GLY A 885 -18.74 5.93 31.05
C GLY A 885 -19.75 6.67 30.15
N VAL A 886 -19.71 7.99 30.22
CA VAL A 886 -20.46 8.88 29.31
C VAL A 886 -19.50 9.36 28.22
N THR A 887 -19.99 9.48 27.00
CA THR A 887 -19.27 10.20 25.93
C THR A 887 -19.95 11.54 25.76
N ASP A 888 -19.23 12.59 26.14
CA ASP A 888 -19.70 13.96 26.05
C ASP A 888 -18.61 14.80 25.38
N PHE A 889 -18.93 15.36 24.23
CA PHE A 889 -18.01 16.12 23.41
C PHE A 889 -18.54 17.50 23.11
N ASP A 890 -17.66 18.48 23.08
CA ASP A 890 -17.91 19.75 22.42
C ASP A 890 -16.88 20.03 21.33
N TYR A 891 -17.18 21.00 20.46
CA TYR A 891 -16.31 21.43 19.37
C TYR A 891 -15.94 20.30 18.39
N ILE A 892 -16.88 19.43 18.01
CA ILE A 892 -16.63 18.36 17.01
C ILE A 892 -17.39 18.57 15.70
N ARG A 893 -16.90 17.95 14.62
CA ARG A 893 -17.64 17.72 13.37
C ARG A 893 -17.79 16.22 13.18
N VAL A 894 -19.01 15.70 13.21
CA VAL A 894 -19.24 14.24 13.19
C VAL A 894 -20.02 13.79 11.96
N LYS A 895 -19.58 12.71 11.30
CA LYS A 895 -20.23 12.18 10.08
C LYS A 895 -20.22 10.65 10.03
N GLY A 896 -21.39 10.03 9.83
CA GLY A 896 -21.50 8.60 9.54
C GLY A 896 -20.99 7.68 10.64
N ILE A 897 -21.18 8.05 11.91
CA ILE A 897 -20.77 7.26 13.07
C ILE A 897 -22.00 6.67 13.77
N THR A 898 -22.02 5.36 13.96
CA THR A 898 -22.98 4.65 14.81
C THR A 898 -22.37 4.46 16.19
N ALA A 899 -22.83 5.24 17.16
CA ALA A 899 -22.49 5.09 18.56
C ALA A 899 -23.36 4.02 19.22
N VAL A 900 -22.72 3.12 19.96
CA VAL A 900 -23.37 2.03 20.72
C VAL A 900 -22.91 2.12 22.17
N GLY A 901 -23.83 2.34 23.10
CA GLY A 901 -23.51 2.45 24.52
C GLY A 901 -24.73 2.40 25.43
N ILE A 902 -24.50 2.49 26.74
CA ILE A 902 -25.58 2.49 27.76
C ILE A 902 -26.37 3.81 27.80
N ALA A 903 -25.76 4.89 27.31
CA ALA A 903 -26.38 6.18 27.10
C ALA A 903 -25.98 6.69 25.70
N PRO A 904 -26.82 7.53 25.06
CA PRO A 904 -26.45 8.17 23.80
C PRO A 904 -25.15 8.97 23.93
N PHE A 905 -24.36 9.02 22.86
CA PHE A 905 -23.16 9.86 22.83
C PHE A 905 -23.59 11.30 22.63
N LYS A 906 -23.07 12.22 23.44
CA LYS A 906 -23.47 13.63 23.39
C LYS A 906 -22.47 14.46 22.60
N ALA A 907 -23.02 15.39 21.83
CA ALA A 907 -22.26 16.46 21.20
C ALA A 907 -22.94 17.80 21.53
N GLU A 908 -22.25 18.65 22.28
CA GLU A 908 -22.72 19.93 22.78
C GLU A 908 -22.82 20.99 21.66
N ALA A 909 -23.36 22.16 22.02
CA ALA A 909 -23.86 23.13 21.05
C ALA A 909 -22.80 23.75 20.11
N HIS A 910 -21.50 23.60 20.37
CA HIS A 910 -20.47 24.06 19.43
C HIS A 910 -20.09 22.99 18.38
N SER A 911 -20.80 21.86 18.37
CA SER A 911 -20.57 20.75 17.45
C SER A 911 -21.45 20.80 16.20
N ILE A 912 -20.97 20.23 15.10
CA ILE A 912 -21.64 20.20 13.80
C ILE A 912 -21.94 18.75 13.39
N ASP A 913 -23.22 18.46 13.16
CA ASP A 913 -23.68 17.22 12.54
C ASP A 913 -23.56 17.32 11.01
N LEU A 914 -22.73 16.45 10.41
CA LEU A 914 -22.56 16.35 8.95
C LEU A 914 -23.39 15.20 8.34
N GLY A 915 -24.26 14.57 9.13
CA GLY A 915 -25.23 13.56 8.71
C GLY A 915 -24.77 12.11 8.87
N GLY A 916 -25.75 11.20 8.94
CA GLY A 916 -25.54 9.76 9.04
C GLY A 916 -25.12 9.28 10.42
N ASN A 917 -25.31 10.07 11.48
CA ASN A 917 -24.92 9.70 12.84
C ASN A 917 -26.07 9.00 13.57
N ASN A 918 -25.82 7.81 14.13
CA ASN A 918 -26.81 7.01 14.85
C ASN A 918 -26.37 6.83 16.31
N GLY A 919 -27.31 6.89 17.27
CA GLY A 919 -26.98 6.74 18.70
C GLY A 919 -26.35 7.99 19.35
N TRP A 920 -26.46 9.14 18.70
CA TRP A 920 -25.98 10.44 19.18
C TRP A 920 -27.12 11.36 19.62
N GLU A 921 -26.90 12.11 20.69
CA GLU A 921 -27.64 13.31 21.09
C GLU A 921 -26.81 14.54 20.72
N ILE A 922 -27.07 15.13 19.54
CA ILE A 922 -26.34 16.30 19.04
C ILE A 922 -27.19 17.55 19.27
N ALA A 923 -26.70 18.48 20.09
CA ALA A 923 -27.36 19.75 20.33
C ALA A 923 -27.42 20.60 19.03
N PRO A 924 -28.47 21.41 18.83
CA PRO A 924 -28.48 22.37 17.73
C PRO A 924 -27.26 23.28 17.81
N TYR A 925 -26.57 23.47 16.68
CA TYR A 925 -25.38 24.30 16.62
C TYR A 925 -25.68 25.74 17.05
N ASP A 926 -24.95 26.21 18.07
CA ASP A 926 -24.98 27.55 18.62
C ASP A 926 -23.54 28.00 18.95
N GLY A 927 -22.86 28.55 17.94
CA GLY A 927 -21.49 29.03 18.07
C GLY A 927 -21.30 30.28 18.93
N VAL A 928 -22.39 30.88 19.45
CA VAL A 928 -22.32 32.04 20.37
C VAL A 928 -22.62 31.67 21.83
N LYS A 929 -22.94 30.40 22.09
CA LYS A 929 -23.11 29.89 23.46
C LYS A 929 -21.78 30.06 24.22
N PRO A 930 -21.81 30.46 25.51
CA PRO A 930 -20.59 30.46 26.32
C PRO A 930 -20.00 29.05 26.44
N ILE A 931 -18.68 28.96 26.61
CA ILE A 931 -18.02 27.69 26.97
C ILE A 931 -18.63 27.19 28.29
N ASN A 932 -18.77 25.87 28.45
CA ASN A 932 -19.31 25.34 29.70
C ASN A 932 -18.33 25.57 30.85
N GLY A 933 -17.02 25.42 30.61
CA GLY A 933 -15.95 25.83 31.53
C GLY A 933 -16.07 25.24 32.94
N LEU A 934 -16.08 26.11 33.96
CA LEU A 934 -16.35 25.79 35.36
C LEU A 934 -17.86 25.69 35.67
N GLY A 935 -18.70 26.03 34.70
CA GLY A 935 -20.15 26.15 34.82
C GLY A 935 -20.57 27.49 35.41
N PRO A 936 -21.88 27.70 35.61
CA PRO A 936 -22.40 28.95 36.16
C PRO A 936 -21.94 29.15 37.61
N ASP A 937 -21.97 30.39 38.09
CA ASP A 937 -21.80 30.76 39.50
C ASP A 937 -22.66 29.89 40.43
N ARG A 938 -22.09 29.46 41.56
CA ARG A 938 -22.73 28.46 42.45
C ARG A 938 -22.79 28.94 43.88
N ALA A 939 -23.90 28.63 44.53
CA ALA A 939 -24.02 28.68 45.98
C ALA A 939 -23.81 27.27 46.53
N ILE A 940 -22.87 27.10 47.46
CA ILE A 940 -22.47 25.80 48.03
C ILE A 940 -22.74 25.81 49.53
N PRO A 941 -23.44 24.80 50.10
CA PRO A 941 -23.64 24.69 51.53
C PRO A 941 -22.31 24.74 52.28
N LYS A 942 -22.25 25.47 53.39
CA LYS A 942 -21.01 25.57 54.19
C LYS A 942 -20.47 24.19 54.63
N ALA A 943 -21.34 23.20 54.78
CA ALA A 943 -20.97 21.83 55.14
C ALA A 943 -20.26 21.05 54.02
N ASP A 944 -20.38 21.51 52.76
CA ASP A 944 -19.81 20.83 51.58
C ASP A 944 -18.41 21.36 51.22
N PHE A 945 -17.87 22.30 52.01
CA PHE A 945 -16.47 22.69 51.92
C PHE A 945 -15.60 21.73 52.75
N PRO A 946 -14.42 21.30 52.26
CA PRO A 946 -13.80 21.69 50.99
C PRO A 946 -14.54 21.13 49.76
N TYR A 947 -14.70 21.97 48.74
CA TYR A 947 -15.40 21.66 47.50
C TYR A 947 -14.41 21.55 46.35
N THR A 948 -14.63 20.66 45.38
CA THR A 948 -13.76 20.52 44.20
C THR A 948 -14.41 21.17 42.99
N LEU A 949 -13.73 22.17 42.43
CA LEU A 949 -14.02 22.69 41.10
C LEU A 949 -13.42 21.75 40.07
N HIS A 950 -14.24 21.33 39.10
CA HIS A 950 -13.84 20.44 38.02
C HIS A 950 -13.78 21.21 36.71
N THR A 951 -12.80 20.89 35.86
CA THR A 951 -12.62 21.53 34.55
C THR A 951 -13.22 20.71 33.40
N ASP A 952 -14.12 19.77 33.69
CA ASP A 952 -14.71 18.88 32.67
C ASP A 952 -15.41 19.67 31.54
N GLY A 953 -15.98 20.84 31.86
CA GLY A 953 -16.65 21.71 30.88
C GLY A 953 -15.72 22.41 29.89
N PHE A 954 -14.40 22.27 30.03
CA PHE A 954 -13.42 22.70 29.03
C PHE A 954 -13.08 21.62 28.00
N PHE A 955 -13.48 20.37 28.24
CA PHE A 955 -13.20 19.22 27.34
C PHE A 955 -11.71 19.01 27.02
N GLY A 956 -10.82 19.36 27.96
CA GLY A 956 -9.38 19.19 27.81
C GLY A 956 -8.96 17.71 27.71
N THR A 957 -7.92 17.43 26.92
CA THR A 957 -7.28 16.12 26.90
C THR A 957 -6.33 15.97 28.10
N PRO A 958 -5.81 14.77 28.40
CA PRO A 958 -4.78 14.59 29.43
C PRO A 958 -3.47 15.35 29.16
N LEU A 959 -3.29 15.91 27.97
CA LEU A 959 -2.13 16.72 27.59
C LEU A 959 -2.37 18.23 27.77
N ALA A 960 -3.59 18.64 28.14
CA ALA A 960 -3.93 20.03 28.38
C ALA A 960 -3.29 20.53 29.68
N GLN A 961 -3.00 21.83 29.73
CA GLN A 961 -2.40 22.47 30.89
C GLN A 961 -3.41 23.41 31.55
N TYR A 962 -3.56 23.28 32.87
CA TYR A 962 -4.49 24.08 33.66
C TYR A 962 -3.68 25.09 34.47
N HIS A 963 -4.09 26.36 34.46
CA HIS A 963 -3.43 27.41 35.22
C HIS A 963 -4.44 28.10 36.12
N TRP A 964 -4.47 27.72 37.39
CA TRP A 964 -5.35 28.31 38.40
C TRP A 964 -4.74 29.57 39.01
N GLY A 965 -5.59 30.49 39.48
CA GLY A 965 -5.17 31.74 40.11
C GLY A 965 -4.33 31.59 41.39
N ASP A 966 -4.35 30.42 42.04
CA ASP A 966 -3.52 30.10 43.21
C ASP A 966 -2.15 29.49 42.86
N GLY A 967 -1.87 29.30 41.56
CA GLY A 967 -0.67 28.66 41.04
C GLY A 967 -0.78 27.14 40.84
N SER A 968 -1.92 26.51 41.17
CA SER A 968 -2.17 25.10 40.87
C SER A 968 -2.17 24.82 39.36
N MET A 969 -1.67 23.64 38.98
CA MET A 969 -1.69 23.14 37.60
C MET A 969 -2.50 21.85 37.39
N LEU A 970 -3.29 21.48 38.40
CA LEU A 970 -4.15 20.30 38.33
C LEU A 970 -5.40 20.57 37.50
N ASP A 971 -5.99 19.51 36.94
CA ASP A 971 -7.28 19.50 36.22
C ASP A 971 -8.51 19.75 37.14
N SER A 972 -8.26 20.04 38.41
CA SER A 972 -9.27 20.38 39.39
C SER A 972 -8.66 21.24 40.50
N LEU A 973 -9.52 22.00 41.17
CA LEU A 973 -9.11 22.84 42.29
C LEU A 973 -9.98 22.55 43.51
N VAL A 974 -9.36 22.13 44.60
CA VAL A 974 -10.03 22.00 45.91
C VAL A 974 -10.06 23.36 46.58
N ILE A 975 -11.25 23.93 46.71
CA ILE A 975 -11.50 25.23 47.33
C ILE A 975 -12.02 25.06 48.76
N THR A 976 -11.63 25.97 49.65
CA THR A 976 -11.95 25.88 51.09
C THR A 976 -12.85 27.02 51.58
N ASP A 977 -13.08 28.05 50.77
CA ASP A 977 -13.94 29.18 51.10
C ASP A 977 -14.67 29.70 49.86
N THR A 978 -15.61 30.62 50.09
CA THR A 978 -16.26 31.41 49.04
C THR A 978 -15.28 32.39 48.39
N GLY A 979 -15.53 32.75 47.13
CA GLY A 979 -14.64 33.62 46.36
C GLY A 979 -14.87 33.49 44.86
N THR A 980 -14.16 34.29 44.08
CA THR A 980 -14.06 34.07 42.63
C THR A 980 -12.82 33.24 42.35
N TYR A 981 -13.00 32.16 41.59
CA TYR A 981 -11.94 31.27 41.17
C TYR A 981 -11.81 31.33 39.65
N HIS A 982 -10.57 31.38 39.18
CA HIS A 982 -10.21 31.62 37.78
C HIS A 982 -9.30 30.49 37.30
N VAL A 983 -9.54 29.97 36.09
CA VAL A 983 -8.65 29.03 35.42
C VAL A 983 -8.41 29.41 33.97
N GLU A 984 -7.15 29.35 33.53
CA GLU A 984 -6.78 29.37 32.11
C GLU A 984 -6.39 27.95 31.69
N VAL A 985 -7.12 27.37 30.74
CA VAL A 985 -6.81 26.07 30.13
C VAL A 985 -6.08 26.29 28.81
N LYS A 986 -4.87 25.75 28.67
CA LYS A 986 -4.07 25.75 27.44
C LYS A 986 -4.10 24.38 26.79
N PHE A 987 -4.62 24.33 25.58
CA PHE A 987 -4.74 23.13 24.77
C PHE A 987 -3.50 22.92 23.90
N GLU A 988 -3.34 21.71 23.39
CA GLU A 988 -2.17 21.25 22.64
C GLU A 988 -2.08 21.89 21.25
N ASP A 989 -3.21 22.35 20.72
CA ASP A 989 -3.31 23.10 19.46
C ASP A 989 -2.93 24.59 19.59
N ASN A 990 -2.42 25.00 20.76
CA ASN A 990 -2.14 26.38 21.18
C ASN A 990 -3.40 27.24 21.41
N CYS A 991 -4.59 26.64 21.50
CA CYS A 991 -5.78 27.35 21.96
C CYS A 991 -5.71 27.60 23.47
N SER A 992 -6.37 28.66 23.93
CA SER A 992 -6.58 28.91 25.36
C SER A 992 -8.03 29.30 25.63
N ALA A 993 -8.54 28.84 26.77
CA ALA A 993 -9.86 29.21 27.27
C ALA A 993 -9.73 29.66 28.73
N LEU A 994 -10.38 30.77 29.07
CA LEU A 994 -10.39 31.32 30.42
C LEU A 994 -11.84 31.33 30.92
N ASP A 995 -12.03 30.91 32.16
CA ASP A 995 -13.33 30.99 32.82
C ASP A 995 -13.18 31.33 34.30
N ASP A 996 -14.22 31.99 34.81
CA ASP A 996 -14.33 32.47 36.17
C ASP A 996 -15.62 31.92 36.79
N VAL A 997 -15.53 31.37 37.99
CA VAL A 997 -16.72 30.95 38.77
C VAL A 997 -16.75 31.67 40.10
N HIS A 998 -17.88 32.30 40.40
CA HIS A 998 -18.15 32.91 41.69
C HIS A 998 -18.85 31.92 42.61
N ILE A 999 -18.17 31.54 43.70
CA ILE A 999 -18.66 30.62 44.72
C ILE A 999 -19.12 31.41 45.93
N THR A 1000 -20.39 31.23 46.29
CA THR A 1000 -21.03 31.83 47.47
C THR A 1000 -21.53 30.75 48.43
N TYR A 1001 -21.87 31.12 49.66
CA TYR A 1001 -22.53 30.17 50.57
C TYR A 1001 -23.99 29.97 50.14
N ASP A 1002 -24.42 28.71 50.06
CA ASP A 1002 -25.85 28.38 49.98
C ASP A 1002 -26.50 28.75 51.30
N LEU A 1003 -27.16 29.91 51.30
CA LEU A 1003 -27.97 30.36 52.42
C LEU A 1003 -29.33 29.68 52.28
N PRO A 1004 -29.80 28.92 53.28
CA PRO A 1004 -31.15 28.36 53.23
C PRO A 1004 -32.13 29.50 52.95
N LEU A 1005 -33.06 29.24 52.02
CA LEU A 1005 -34.07 30.19 51.52
C LEU A 1005 -34.51 31.19 52.62
N PRO A 1006 -34.56 32.51 52.37
CA PRO A 1006 -34.89 33.47 53.41
C PRO A 1006 -36.24 33.16 54.05
N VAL A 1007 -36.18 32.76 55.30
CA VAL A 1007 -37.34 32.48 56.14
C VAL A 1007 -38.07 33.81 56.42
N GLY A 1008 -39.19 34.05 55.74
CA GLY A 1008 -39.99 35.28 55.82
C GLY A 1008 -40.93 35.40 57.02
N LEU A 1009 -41.68 36.49 57.09
CA LEU A 1009 -42.73 36.74 58.10
C LEU A 1009 -43.77 35.59 58.10
N SER A 1010 -43.79 34.76 59.15
CA SER A 1010 -44.66 33.58 59.23
C SER A 1010 -46.14 33.92 59.47
N ASN A 1011 -46.42 35.03 60.17
CA ASN A 1011 -47.79 35.50 60.43
C ASN A 1011 -47.83 37.00 60.74
N PHE A 1012 -48.89 37.69 60.32
CA PHE A 1012 -49.24 39.06 60.74
C PHE A 1012 -50.75 39.24 60.73
N ASP A 1013 -51.30 39.72 61.84
CA ASP A 1013 -52.74 39.89 62.04
C ASP A 1013 -53.09 41.12 62.88
N VAL A 1014 -54.34 41.59 62.79
CA VAL A 1014 -54.84 42.74 63.56
C VAL A 1014 -56.23 42.45 64.10
N LYS A 1015 -56.46 42.72 65.40
CA LYS A 1015 -57.75 42.55 66.07
C LYS A 1015 -58.16 43.82 66.81
N ILE A 1016 -59.46 44.13 66.82
CA ILE A 1016 -60.00 45.21 67.64
C ILE A 1016 -60.40 44.64 69.00
N ILE A 1017 -59.83 45.17 70.08
CA ILE A 1017 -60.19 44.82 71.46
C ILE A 1017 -60.53 46.12 72.18
N ASN A 1018 -61.71 46.22 72.79
CA ASN A 1018 -62.19 47.40 73.52
C ASN A 1018 -61.99 48.74 72.77
N CYS A 1019 -62.34 48.77 71.47
CA CYS A 1019 -62.20 49.97 70.63
C CYS A 1019 -60.76 50.43 70.40
N THR A 1020 -59.82 49.50 70.40
CA THR A 1020 -58.41 49.77 70.07
C THR A 1020 -57.85 48.65 69.18
N PRO A 1021 -57.20 48.97 68.05
CA PRO A 1021 -56.52 48.00 67.21
C PRO A 1021 -55.24 47.46 67.88
N ILE A 1022 -55.13 46.13 67.96
CA ILE A 1022 -53.95 45.41 68.44
C ILE A 1022 -53.43 44.55 67.30
N LEU A 1023 -52.19 44.80 66.90
CA LEU A 1023 -51.47 44.10 65.86
C LEU A 1023 -50.56 43.05 66.48
N SER A 1024 -50.42 41.89 65.83
CA SER A 1024 -49.49 40.83 66.24
C SER A 1024 -48.81 40.18 65.05
N TRP A 1025 -47.51 39.88 65.13
CA TRP A 1025 -46.78 39.13 64.10
C TRP A 1025 -45.72 38.20 64.67
N THR A 1026 -45.40 37.16 63.91
CA THR A 1026 -44.38 36.16 64.27
C THR A 1026 -43.36 36.03 63.16
N THR A 1027 -42.08 36.04 63.52
CA THR A 1027 -40.95 35.81 62.60
C THR A 1027 -40.38 34.41 62.80
N SER A 1028 -40.11 33.68 61.72
CA SER A 1028 -39.70 32.27 61.78
C SER A 1028 -38.19 32.05 62.01
N GLN A 1029 -37.34 33.08 61.90
CA GLN A 1029 -36.00 33.19 62.51
C GLN A 1029 -35.42 34.61 62.27
N GLN A 1030 -34.49 35.06 63.10
CA GLN A 1030 -34.16 36.48 63.23
C GLN A 1030 -32.67 36.76 63.05
N LEU A 1031 -32.25 37.01 61.81
CA LEU A 1031 -30.88 37.47 61.52
C LEU A 1031 -30.78 38.72 60.65
N ASN A 1032 -31.89 39.27 60.11
CA ASN A 1032 -31.78 40.30 59.07
C ASN A 1032 -32.59 41.60 59.29
N TYR A 1033 -33.30 41.80 60.41
CA TYR A 1033 -34.13 43.01 60.63
C TYR A 1033 -33.76 43.78 61.90
N ASP A 1034 -33.64 45.10 61.81
CA ASP A 1034 -33.36 46.03 62.91
C ASP A 1034 -34.63 46.46 63.64
N ALA A 1035 -35.72 46.58 62.90
CA ALA A 1035 -37.00 47.01 63.42
C ALA A 1035 -38.13 46.69 62.44
N PHE A 1036 -39.36 46.71 62.97
CA PHE A 1036 -40.59 46.69 62.21
C PHE A 1036 -41.24 48.07 62.27
N GLU A 1037 -41.41 48.71 61.12
CA GLU A 1037 -42.21 49.92 61.02
C GLU A 1037 -43.68 49.52 60.83
N VAL A 1038 -44.50 49.79 61.84
CA VAL A 1038 -45.94 49.61 61.78
C VAL A 1038 -46.52 50.79 61.02
N GLN A 1039 -47.13 50.52 59.86
CA GLN A 1039 -47.77 51.54 59.04
C GLN A 1039 -49.28 51.37 59.03
N ARG A 1040 -49.99 52.50 59.06
CA ARG A 1040 -51.45 52.57 59.03
C ARG A 1040 -51.94 53.47 57.89
N ASN A 1041 -53.01 53.04 57.26
CA ASN A 1041 -53.86 53.81 56.35
C ASN A 1041 -55.27 53.86 56.95
N GLN A 1042 -55.90 55.03 56.89
CA GLN A 1042 -57.31 55.22 57.27
C GLN A 1042 -58.10 55.66 56.03
N ASP A 1043 -59.18 54.95 55.72
CA ASP A 1043 -60.15 55.31 54.65
C ASP A 1043 -59.52 55.65 53.29
N GLY A 1044 -58.44 54.96 52.91
CA GLY A 1044 -57.80 55.08 51.59
C GLY A 1044 -56.68 56.12 51.49
N LEU A 1045 -56.32 56.79 52.59
CA LEU A 1045 -55.16 57.71 52.63
C LEU A 1045 -53.81 56.97 52.57
N PRO A 1046 -52.70 57.60 52.13
CA PRO A 1046 -51.38 56.94 52.10
C PRO A 1046 -50.97 56.33 53.43
N PHE A 1047 -50.24 55.20 53.39
CA PHE A 1047 -49.70 54.56 54.60
C PHE A 1047 -48.70 55.48 55.30
N VAL A 1048 -48.93 55.76 56.57
CA VAL A 1048 -48.01 56.49 57.44
C VAL A 1048 -47.45 55.57 58.51
N THR A 1049 -46.16 55.72 58.83
CA THR A 1049 -45.54 54.99 59.95
C THR A 1049 -46.08 55.55 61.27
N ILE A 1050 -46.75 54.70 62.05
CA ILE A 1050 -47.34 55.07 63.35
C ILE A 1050 -46.51 54.57 64.53
N ALA A 1051 -45.63 53.59 64.31
CA ALA A 1051 -44.67 53.13 65.29
C ALA A 1051 -43.49 52.40 64.63
N LYS A 1052 -42.38 52.35 65.36
CA LYS A 1052 -41.23 51.52 65.04
C LYS A 1052 -40.96 50.61 66.23
N VAL A 1053 -41.06 49.30 66.02
CA VAL A 1053 -40.85 48.28 67.05
C VAL A 1053 -39.48 47.67 66.82
N ALA A 1054 -38.56 47.87 67.75
CA ALA A 1054 -37.22 47.27 67.68
C ALA A 1054 -37.32 45.74 67.67
N SER A 1055 -36.54 45.10 66.81
CA SER A 1055 -36.37 43.65 66.85
C SER A 1055 -35.45 43.29 68.04
N SER A 1056 -35.61 42.09 68.61
CA SER A 1056 -34.76 41.60 69.71
C SER A 1056 -34.45 40.11 69.54
N LEU A 1057 -33.17 39.74 69.68
CA LEU A 1057 -32.63 38.38 69.47
C LEU A 1057 -33.27 37.27 70.34
N GLN A 1058 -34.06 37.62 71.37
CA GLN A 1058 -34.72 36.66 72.26
C GLN A 1058 -36.23 36.55 72.01
N LYS A 1059 -36.78 37.21 70.98
CA LYS A 1059 -38.22 37.36 70.79
C LYS A 1059 -38.64 37.16 69.33
N ASN A 1060 -39.49 36.17 69.09
CA ASN A 1060 -40.02 35.85 67.75
C ASN A 1060 -41.48 36.32 67.54
N ASP A 1061 -42.21 36.61 68.62
CA ASP A 1061 -43.59 37.11 68.59
C ASP A 1061 -43.65 38.56 69.03
N TYR A 1062 -44.29 39.41 68.24
CA TYR A 1062 -44.38 40.84 68.45
C TYR A 1062 -45.83 41.28 68.50
N THR A 1063 -46.10 42.31 69.31
CA THR A 1063 -47.43 42.92 69.44
C THR A 1063 -47.30 44.44 69.52
N TYR A 1064 -48.24 45.17 68.92
CA TYR A 1064 -48.34 46.62 69.02
C TYR A 1064 -49.79 47.06 69.14
N THR A 1065 -50.07 47.99 70.06
CA THR A 1065 -51.42 48.55 70.30
C THR A 1065 -51.50 49.97 69.77
N ASP A 1066 -52.42 50.23 68.84
CA ASP A 1066 -52.64 51.56 68.26
C ASP A 1066 -53.68 52.37 69.04
N ASN A 1067 -53.24 53.03 70.11
CA ASN A 1067 -54.09 53.92 70.91
C ASN A 1067 -54.49 55.23 70.20
N SER A 1068 -53.95 55.49 69.01
CA SER A 1068 -54.20 56.72 68.25
C SER A 1068 -55.34 56.59 67.24
N ALA A 1069 -55.82 55.38 66.98
CA ALA A 1069 -56.96 55.12 66.12
C ALA A 1069 -58.26 55.51 66.87
N LEU A 1070 -59.03 56.45 66.32
CA LEU A 1070 -60.20 57.02 66.98
C LEU A 1070 -61.38 57.12 66.00
N GLY A 1071 -62.55 56.60 66.40
CA GLY A 1071 -63.79 56.72 65.65
C GLY A 1071 -64.06 55.53 64.72
N LYS A 1072 -65.27 55.53 64.13
CA LYS A 1072 -65.72 54.48 63.21
C LYS A 1072 -65.00 54.61 61.87
N SER A 1073 -64.12 53.67 61.54
CA SER A 1073 -63.35 53.68 60.28
C SER A 1073 -62.75 52.30 59.98
N ASN A 1074 -62.36 52.09 58.72
CA ASN A 1074 -61.56 50.95 58.31
C ASN A 1074 -60.08 51.32 58.35
N TYR A 1075 -59.33 50.68 59.25
CA TYR A 1075 -57.89 50.88 59.37
C TYR A 1075 -57.14 49.75 58.67
N ASN A 1076 -56.30 50.08 57.71
CA ASN A 1076 -55.43 49.13 57.02
C ASN A 1076 -54.03 49.21 57.62
N TYR A 1077 -53.47 48.07 58.03
CA TYR A 1077 -52.14 47.99 58.62
C TYR A 1077 -51.22 47.12 57.79
N ARG A 1078 -49.94 47.48 57.74
CA ARG A 1078 -48.86 46.64 57.21
C ARG A 1078 -47.58 46.88 58.00
N LEU A 1079 -46.68 45.92 57.94
CA LEU A 1079 -45.33 46.06 58.46
C LEU A 1079 -44.39 46.35 57.30
N LYS A 1080 -43.51 47.33 57.48
CA LYS A 1080 -42.31 47.50 56.68
C LYS A 1080 -41.14 46.96 57.50
N LEU A 1081 -40.46 45.95 56.96
CA LEU A 1081 -39.33 45.30 57.63
C LEU A 1081 -38.07 46.10 57.30
N VAL A 1082 -37.38 46.59 58.32
CA VAL A 1082 -36.19 47.43 58.17
C VAL A 1082 -34.95 46.57 58.37
N THR A 1083 -34.09 46.47 57.37
CA THR A 1083 -32.83 45.70 57.35
C THR A 1083 -31.61 46.62 57.53
N HIS A 1084 -30.47 46.06 57.97
CA HIS A 1084 -29.23 46.82 58.29
C HIS A 1084 -28.49 47.42 57.07
N LYS A 1085 -28.96 47.19 55.84
CA LYS A 1085 -28.34 47.70 54.60
C LYS A 1085 -29.43 48.16 53.65
N ASN A 1086 -29.26 49.35 53.04
CA ASN A 1086 -30.17 50.02 52.09
C ASN A 1086 -30.62 49.13 50.92
N SER A 1087 -31.50 48.18 51.21
CA SER A 1087 -32.14 47.26 50.27
C SER A 1087 -33.61 47.64 50.15
N GLU A 1088 -34.23 47.27 49.03
CA GLU A 1088 -35.64 47.55 48.74
C GLU A 1088 -36.55 47.12 49.90
N PRO A 1089 -37.52 47.96 50.32
CA PRO A 1089 -38.29 47.71 51.51
C PRO A 1089 -39.22 46.50 51.34
N VAL A 1090 -39.03 45.48 52.19
CA VAL A 1090 -39.91 44.31 52.25
C VAL A 1090 -41.14 44.63 53.11
N PHE A 1091 -42.33 44.43 52.56
CA PHE A 1091 -43.60 44.69 53.26
C PHE A 1091 -44.35 43.38 53.58
N SER A 1092 -45.09 43.37 54.69
CA SER A 1092 -46.09 42.33 54.95
C SER A 1092 -47.30 42.47 54.02
N LYS A 1093 -48.17 41.46 54.00
CA LYS A 1093 -49.55 41.62 53.52
C LYS A 1093 -50.26 42.71 54.36
N VAL A 1094 -51.18 43.45 53.72
CA VAL A 1094 -52.03 44.44 54.39
C VAL A 1094 -53.17 43.73 55.13
N LYS A 1095 -53.45 44.12 56.37
CA LYS A 1095 -54.55 43.63 57.19
C LYS A 1095 -55.50 44.77 57.55
N THR A 1096 -56.79 44.58 57.27
CA THR A 1096 -57.84 45.56 57.57
C THR A 1096 -58.50 45.25 58.90
N ALA A 1097 -58.62 46.24 59.77
CA ALA A 1097 -59.35 46.20 61.02
C ALA A 1097 -60.47 47.25 61.00
N LYS A 1098 -61.72 46.79 61.07
CA LYS A 1098 -62.90 47.64 61.10
C LYS A 1098 -63.24 48.01 62.55
N MET A 1099 -63.15 49.29 62.89
CA MET A 1099 -63.48 49.81 64.21
C MET A 1099 -64.86 50.48 64.20
N ASP A 1100 -65.77 50.10 65.10
CA ASP A 1100 -67.19 50.45 65.01
C ASP A 1100 -67.76 51.15 66.28
N CYS A 1101 -66.91 51.87 67.04
CA CYS A 1101 -67.25 52.52 68.31
C CYS A 1101 -66.67 53.95 68.47
N VAL A 1102 -67.25 54.77 69.38
CA VAL A 1102 -66.97 56.21 69.57
C VAL A 1102 -66.81 56.57 71.06
N VAL A 1103 -65.91 57.49 71.41
CA VAL A 1103 -65.65 57.96 72.79
C VAL A 1103 -65.99 59.48 72.93
N ALA A 1104 -66.78 59.89 73.93
CA ALA A 1104 -67.27 61.30 74.14
C ALA A 1104 -66.40 62.15 75.12
N ARG A 1105 -66.40 63.50 75.02
CA ARG A 1105 -65.52 64.44 75.81
C ARG A 1105 -66.24 65.74 76.31
N ILE A 1106 -65.72 66.37 77.39
CA ILE A 1106 -66.12 67.69 77.95
C ILE A 1106 -65.58 68.85 77.08
N ARG A 1107 -66.34 69.94 76.89
CA ARG A 1107 -65.93 71.14 76.12
C ARG A 1107 -66.18 72.46 76.86
N LEU A 1108 -65.25 73.42 76.74
CA LEU A 1108 -65.40 74.78 77.28
C LEU A 1108 -65.16 75.83 76.19
N TYR A 1109 -66.03 76.84 76.09
CA TYR A 1109 -65.96 77.90 75.08
C TYR A 1109 -66.82 79.12 75.47
N PRO A 1110 -66.61 80.32 74.90
CA PRO A 1110 -65.42 80.72 74.18
C PRO A 1110 -64.24 80.88 75.14
N ASN A 1111 -63.04 80.67 74.59
CA ASN A 1111 -61.77 80.92 75.25
C ASN A 1111 -60.78 81.42 74.19
N PRO A 1112 -60.38 82.72 74.19
CA PRO A 1112 -60.58 83.73 75.24
C PRO A 1112 -62.05 84.16 75.46
N THR A 1113 -62.36 84.66 76.64
CA THR A 1113 -63.69 85.15 77.03
C THR A 1113 -63.63 86.60 77.53
N SER A 1114 -64.70 87.38 77.33
CA SER A 1114 -64.88 88.70 77.96
C SER A 1114 -65.46 88.60 79.38
N GLY A 1115 -65.81 87.39 79.85
CA GLY A 1115 -66.31 87.18 81.21
C GLY A 1115 -67.26 86.02 81.39
N ILE A 1116 -67.76 85.36 80.35
CA ILE A 1116 -68.62 84.16 80.47
C ILE A 1116 -68.05 83.00 79.64
N VAL A 1117 -67.89 81.84 80.27
CA VAL A 1117 -67.46 80.58 79.61
C VAL A 1117 -68.58 79.55 79.71
N TYR A 1118 -69.02 79.00 78.58
CA TYR A 1118 -69.91 77.85 78.49
C TYR A 1118 -69.13 76.55 78.70
N VAL A 1119 -69.69 75.64 79.50
CA VAL A 1119 -69.19 74.30 79.78
C VAL A 1119 -70.24 73.30 79.31
N THR A 1120 -69.89 72.47 78.33
CA THR A 1120 -70.71 71.37 77.84
C THR A 1120 -70.16 70.05 78.36
N LEU A 1121 -71.00 69.30 79.05
CA LEU A 1121 -70.69 68.00 79.65
C LEU A 1121 -71.21 66.86 78.77
N PRO A 1122 -70.58 65.68 78.82
CA PRO A 1122 -71.17 64.45 78.32
C PRO A 1122 -72.54 64.19 78.96
N SER A 1123 -73.45 63.53 78.23
CA SER A 1123 -74.83 63.23 78.64
C SER A 1123 -74.95 62.47 79.98
N ASP A 1124 -73.89 61.79 80.35
CA ASP A 1124 -73.75 60.82 81.43
C ASP A 1124 -73.21 61.46 82.72
N PHE A 1125 -72.97 62.78 82.72
CA PHE A 1125 -72.52 63.54 83.87
C PHE A 1125 -73.74 64.20 84.57
N ASN A 1126 -74.23 63.56 85.65
CA ASN A 1126 -75.48 63.97 86.32
C ASN A 1126 -75.35 65.23 87.20
N GLN A 1127 -74.18 65.48 87.79
CA GLN A 1127 -73.85 66.71 88.54
C GLN A 1127 -72.34 66.87 88.63
N VAL A 1128 -71.81 68.04 88.27
CA VAL A 1128 -70.37 68.35 88.42
C VAL A 1128 -70.15 69.54 89.34
N LYS A 1129 -68.99 69.56 90.00
CA LYS A 1129 -68.49 70.73 90.74
C LYS A 1129 -67.48 71.46 89.88
N ILE A 1130 -67.67 72.76 89.69
CA ILE A 1130 -66.69 73.61 89.00
C ILE A 1130 -65.95 74.47 90.01
N ASN A 1131 -64.62 74.46 89.93
CA ASN A 1131 -63.72 75.37 90.63
C ASN A 1131 -63.00 76.25 89.61
N VAL A 1132 -62.75 77.51 89.97
CA VAL A 1132 -61.93 78.42 89.16
C VAL A 1132 -60.73 78.86 89.98
N TYR A 1133 -59.55 78.74 89.40
CA TYR A 1133 -58.29 79.14 90.00
C TYR A 1133 -57.64 80.25 89.19
N SER A 1134 -56.96 81.19 89.86
CA SER A 1134 -56.04 82.13 89.21
C SER A 1134 -54.83 81.39 88.63
N ALA A 1135 -54.03 82.06 87.79
CA ALA A 1135 -52.76 81.52 87.31
C ALA A 1135 -51.77 81.15 88.43
N SER A 1136 -51.88 81.76 89.63
CA SER A 1136 -51.08 81.45 90.81
C SER A 1136 -51.67 80.32 91.69
N GLY A 1137 -52.75 79.68 91.26
CA GLY A 1137 -53.36 78.53 91.93
C GLY A 1137 -54.32 78.88 93.07
N HIS A 1138 -54.55 80.16 93.37
CA HIS A 1138 -55.55 80.57 94.36
C HIS A 1138 -56.96 80.33 93.83
N HIS A 1139 -57.86 79.83 94.69
CA HIS A 1139 -59.28 79.65 94.36
C HIS A 1139 -59.96 81.02 94.35
N VAL A 1140 -60.51 81.43 93.20
CA VAL A 1140 -60.96 82.82 92.96
C VAL A 1140 -62.46 82.96 92.73
N ASN A 1141 -63.21 81.85 92.76
CA ASN A 1141 -64.67 81.88 92.65
C ASN A 1141 -65.27 80.80 93.56
N ALA A 1142 -66.38 81.09 94.23
CA ALA A 1142 -67.07 80.10 95.06
C ALA A 1142 -67.43 78.86 94.21
N ALA A 1143 -67.21 77.66 94.74
CA ALA A 1143 -67.40 76.45 93.96
C ALA A 1143 -68.87 76.23 93.58
N THR A 1144 -69.18 76.19 92.29
CA THR A 1144 -70.55 76.06 91.79
C THR A 1144 -70.83 74.60 91.42
N LYS A 1145 -71.93 74.04 91.94
CA LYS A 1145 -72.44 72.74 91.50
C LYS A 1145 -73.41 72.95 90.34
N ILE A 1146 -73.18 72.25 89.24
CA ILE A 1146 -73.95 72.37 88.01
C ILE A 1146 -74.67 71.04 87.75
N LYS A 1147 -75.98 71.13 87.48
CA LYS A 1147 -76.79 70.01 86.97
C LYS A 1147 -77.27 70.37 85.56
N GLY A 1148 -77.02 69.51 84.58
CA GLY A 1148 -77.43 69.69 83.18
C GLY A 1148 -76.27 69.72 82.18
N LYS A 1149 -76.59 69.42 80.90
CA LYS A 1149 -75.60 69.21 79.81
C LYS A 1149 -74.78 70.46 79.48
N ASN A 1150 -75.34 71.64 79.66
CA ASN A 1150 -74.69 72.92 79.39
C ASN A 1150 -74.84 73.84 80.60
N SER A 1151 -73.78 74.56 80.95
CA SER A 1151 -73.81 75.60 81.98
C SER A 1151 -72.80 76.69 81.69
N THR A 1152 -72.88 77.79 82.42
CA THR A 1152 -71.95 78.91 82.32
C THR A 1152 -71.12 79.08 83.58
N VAL A 1153 -69.89 79.55 83.41
CA VAL A 1153 -68.99 80.02 84.46
C VAL A 1153 -68.77 81.50 84.21
N ASN A 1154 -69.23 82.31 85.16
CA ASN A 1154 -69.10 83.75 85.09
C ASN A 1154 -67.80 84.20 85.79
N LEU A 1155 -66.89 84.74 84.99
CA LEU A 1155 -65.61 85.33 85.36
C LEU A 1155 -65.64 86.87 85.27
N SER A 1156 -66.78 87.50 84.97
CA SER A 1156 -66.87 88.95 84.68
C SER A 1156 -66.38 89.83 85.83
N HIS A 1157 -66.49 89.39 87.07
CA HIS A 1157 -66.05 90.07 88.29
C HIS A 1157 -64.54 89.98 88.56
N LEU A 1158 -63.80 89.13 87.84
CA LEU A 1158 -62.35 88.96 88.00
C LEU A 1158 -61.56 89.88 87.04
N ALA A 1159 -60.31 90.24 87.35
CA ALA A 1159 -59.49 91.04 86.43
C ALA A 1159 -59.14 90.26 85.13
N ALA A 1160 -58.79 90.95 84.04
CA ALA A 1160 -58.28 90.31 82.82
C ALA A 1160 -57.01 89.47 83.14
N GLY A 1161 -56.91 88.26 82.60
CA GLY A 1161 -55.83 87.32 82.91
C GLY A 1161 -56.14 85.85 82.61
N VAL A 1162 -55.19 84.96 82.95
CA VAL A 1162 -55.34 83.51 82.77
C VAL A 1162 -55.96 82.87 84.02
N TYR A 1163 -56.98 82.05 83.80
CA TYR A 1163 -57.68 81.27 84.81
C TYR A 1163 -57.71 79.79 84.44
N PHE A 1164 -57.83 78.92 85.42
CA PHE A 1164 -58.01 77.48 85.22
C PHE A 1164 -59.37 77.05 85.77
N ILE A 1165 -60.23 76.55 84.89
CA ILE A 1165 -61.52 75.97 85.25
C ILE A 1165 -61.33 74.46 85.42
N GLU A 1166 -61.57 73.98 86.63
CA GLU A 1166 -61.56 72.55 86.97
C GLU A 1166 -63.00 72.05 87.04
N VAL A 1167 -63.31 71.02 86.25
CA VAL A 1167 -64.60 70.32 86.27
C VAL A 1167 -64.40 68.98 86.98
N LEU A 1168 -65.03 68.81 88.15
CA LEU A 1168 -64.97 67.62 88.99
C LEU A 1168 -66.29 66.83 88.89
N ASN A 1169 -66.22 65.58 88.46
CA ASN A 1169 -67.34 64.63 88.51
C ASN A 1169 -66.97 63.48 89.46
N ASN A 1170 -67.76 63.26 90.52
CA ASN A 1170 -67.54 62.19 91.52
C ASN A 1170 -66.08 62.07 92.03
N GLY A 1171 -65.40 63.20 92.22
CA GLY A 1171 -64.02 63.25 92.74
C GLY A 1171 -62.91 63.21 91.67
N HIS A 1172 -63.22 62.94 90.40
CA HIS A 1172 -62.24 63.00 89.30
C HIS A 1172 -62.34 64.34 88.57
N GLY A 1173 -61.23 65.09 88.52
CA GLY A 1173 -61.17 66.46 88.00
C GLY A 1173 -60.41 66.58 86.68
N GLN A 1174 -60.98 67.29 85.71
CA GLN A 1174 -60.28 67.72 84.49
C GLN A 1174 -60.16 69.25 84.48
N LYS A 1175 -58.93 69.76 84.26
CA LYS A 1175 -58.63 71.21 84.27
C LYS A 1175 -58.50 71.75 82.85
N PHE A 1176 -59.04 72.95 82.64
CA PHE A 1176 -59.03 73.67 81.38
C PHE A 1176 -58.52 75.09 81.61
N LYS A 1177 -57.50 75.49 80.85
CA LYS A 1177 -56.99 76.87 80.84
C LYS A 1177 -57.97 77.76 80.08
N VAL A 1178 -58.38 78.88 80.66
CA VAL A 1178 -59.23 79.91 80.04
C VAL A 1178 -58.58 81.28 80.19
N ILE A 1179 -58.54 82.05 79.12
CA ILE A 1179 -58.02 83.42 79.07
C ILE A 1179 -59.20 84.38 79.14
N LYS A 1180 -59.22 85.28 80.13
CA LYS A 1180 -60.15 86.39 80.19
C LYS A 1180 -59.47 87.66 79.67
N ASN A 1181 -60.03 88.26 78.63
CA ASN A 1181 -59.56 89.52 78.06
C ASN A 1181 -60.07 90.73 78.83
#